data_AF-A0A2S0PEK6-F1
#
_entry.id   AF-A0A2S0PEK6-F1
#
_cell.length_a   1.000
_cell.length_b   1.000
_cell.length_c   1.000
_cell.angle_alpha   90.00
_cell.angle_beta   90.00
_cell.angle_gamma   90.00
#
_symmetry.space_group_name_H-M   'P 1'
#
loop_
_entity.id
_entity.type
_entity.pdbx_description
1 polymer ?
#
loop_
_entity_poly.entity_id
_entity_poly.type
_entity_poly.pdbx_seq_one_letter_code
_entity_poly.pdbx_strand_id
1 'polypeptide(L)'
;MSQSKFIVRKVAVLGAGVMGAQIAAHLVNAKVPTLLFDLPAKEGDKSAIARKAIDGLKKLKPAPLAGKDRADYITPANYDEHLALLKDCDLVIEAIAERIDWKADLYHKVAPHLGEHTIFATNTSGLSINKLADACPADVRSRFCGVHFFNPPRYMHLVEIIAASQSDAHILDNLERFLVTTLGKGVVRAKDTPNFVANRVGVFSMLATIHNAEKYGIRFDVVDDLTGPRLGRPKSATFRTADVVGLDTFAHVVKTMQDTLPEDPWHSLFKTPAWLAALIEKGALGQKTRQGIYKKDGKQMFVLDPAKGEYVEAGQKGDDAVKAILKEADPAVRFKKLRESQNPQAQFLWACFRDVFHYIGYHLADVADNARDLDLAIRWGFGWSVGPFETWQSAGWQQVAKWIDEDRAAGNALSSAGLPAWALDGNRSGVHFPEGSYSATKNTLVPRSSLDVYARQLAPARVLGENAPKLGETVFENDGVRAFTSGDGVLVVSFLSKAHAIGPAVLEGLNKAIDLAEDQYQALVIWHEDAPFSVGADLQSMMPAFMMGDWDAIDATVNQFQATSMRLRYSQIPVVAATQGYAFGGGCEFVMHADKVVAGLETYIGLVEVGVGLLPGGGGCKEFALRAAQQAKGDVLAALKDYFMAIATARVGTSALEGQEIGYLRKTDTVVFNAYELLHVAKSEALALAEAGYRPPLKVKAFPVAGRSGAASIKGQLVNMLEGRFISQHDFTIAGLIADVMTGGDVDAGTLVDEQWILDLERKAFLSLLKNPLTQARIANMLTTGKPLRN
;
A
#
# COMPACT_ATOMS: atom_id res chain seq x y z
N MET A 1 -34.30 7.96 -14.14
CA MET A 1 -34.76 6.63 -13.67
C MET A 1 -33.86 6.22 -12.52
N SER A 2 -34.43 5.84 -11.39
CA SER A 2 -33.68 5.43 -10.19
C SER A 2 -32.82 4.20 -10.53
N GLN A 3 -31.51 4.41 -10.72
CA GLN A 3 -30.55 3.30 -10.75
C GLN A 3 -30.56 2.68 -9.36
N SER A 4 -31.13 1.49 -9.22
CA SER A 4 -31.01 0.72 -7.99
C SER A 4 -29.51 0.53 -7.71
N LYS A 5 -29.03 1.10 -6.60
CA LYS A 5 -27.63 1.00 -6.19
C LYS A 5 -27.25 -0.49 -6.07
N PHE A 6 -26.31 -0.95 -6.89
CA PHE A 6 -25.76 -2.31 -6.76
C PHE A 6 -25.00 -2.42 -5.43
N ILE A 7 -25.47 -3.28 -4.54
CA ILE A 7 -24.87 -3.51 -3.22
C ILE A 7 -24.44 -4.97 -3.16
N VAL A 8 -23.14 -5.22 -3.05
CA VAL A 8 -22.60 -6.57 -2.86
C VAL A 8 -22.68 -6.93 -1.38
N ARG A 9 -23.59 -7.82 -1.02
CA ARG A 9 -23.85 -8.27 0.35
C ARG A 9 -23.12 -9.56 0.67
N LYS A 10 -22.95 -10.44 -0.32
CA LYS A 10 -22.29 -11.74 -0.16
C LYS A 10 -21.56 -12.13 -1.44
N VAL A 11 -20.37 -12.70 -1.28
CA VAL A 11 -19.53 -13.17 -2.41
C VAL A 11 -19.22 -14.64 -2.25
N ALA A 12 -19.12 -15.37 -3.36
CA ALA A 12 -18.47 -16.68 -3.36
C ALA A 12 -17.18 -16.62 -4.17
N VAL A 13 -16.12 -17.24 -3.65
CA VAL A 13 -14.85 -17.44 -4.36
C VAL A 13 -14.69 -18.93 -4.64
N LEU A 14 -14.58 -19.30 -5.91
CA LEU A 14 -14.49 -20.69 -6.36
C LEU A 14 -13.03 -21.07 -6.55
N GLY A 15 -12.45 -21.78 -5.58
CA GLY A 15 -11.04 -22.17 -5.53
C GLY A 15 -10.35 -21.65 -4.27
N ALA A 16 -9.91 -22.53 -3.39
CA ALA A 16 -9.23 -22.19 -2.14
C ALA A 16 -7.70 -22.18 -2.27
N GLY A 17 -7.19 -21.97 -3.48
CA GLY A 17 -5.78 -21.73 -3.76
C GLY A 17 -5.28 -20.40 -3.16
N VAL A 18 -3.99 -20.09 -3.40
CA VAL A 18 -3.32 -18.90 -2.83
C VAL A 18 -4.05 -17.59 -3.17
N MET A 19 -4.51 -17.44 -4.41
CA MET A 19 -5.25 -16.24 -4.83
C MET A 19 -6.68 -16.22 -4.26
N GLY A 20 -7.45 -17.29 -4.45
CA GLY A 20 -8.85 -17.33 -4.02
C GLY A 20 -9.03 -17.14 -2.52
N ALA A 21 -8.19 -17.76 -1.69
CA ALA A 21 -8.23 -17.56 -0.24
C ALA A 21 -7.91 -16.11 0.16
N GLN A 22 -6.97 -15.44 -0.53
CA GLN A 22 -6.63 -14.05 -0.23
C GLN A 22 -7.62 -13.04 -0.80
N ILE A 23 -8.30 -13.34 -1.91
CA ILE A 23 -9.46 -12.56 -2.41
C ILE A 23 -10.57 -12.63 -1.37
N ALA A 24 -10.88 -13.83 -0.85
CA ALA A 24 -11.85 -14.01 0.23
C ALA A 24 -11.45 -13.20 1.48
N ALA A 25 -10.17 -13.21 1.86
CA ALA A 25 -9.64 -12.40 2.96
C ALA A 25 -9.87 -10.90 2.75
N HIS A 26 -9.64 -10.39 1.54
CA HIS A 26 -9.83 -8.96 1.23
C HIS A 26 -11.31 -8.55 1.26
N LEU A 27 -12.21 -9.42 0.78
CA LEU A 27 -13.66 -9.22 0.84
C LEU A 27 -14.16 -9.12 2.29
N VAL A 28 -13.73 -10.02 3.18
CA VAL A 28 -14.15 -9.97 4.60
C VAL A 28 -13.51 -8.81 5.37
N ASN A 29 -12.33 -8.34 4.97
CA ASN A 29 -11.78 -7.08 5.50
C ASN A 29 -12.75 -5.93 5.22
N ALA A 30 -13.35 -5.90 4.02
CA ALA A 30 -14.36 -4.91 3.61
C ALA A 30 -15.78 -5.19 4.17
N LYS A 31 -15.90 -6.11 5.14
CA LYS A 31 -17.17 -6.54 5.75
C LYS A 31 -18.15 -7.16 4.76
N VAL A 32 -17.64 -7.85 3.73
CA VAL A 32 -18.45 -8.65 2.80
C VAL A 32 -18.28 -10.13 3.13
N PRO A 33 -19.26 -10.78 3.79
CA PRO A 33 -19.23 -12.21 4.06
C PRO A 33 -18.95 -13.02 2.79
N THR A 34 -18.06 -14.00 2.90
CA THR A 34 -17.56 -14.73 1.74
C THR A 34 -17.68 -16.24 1.93
N LEU A 35 -18.19 -16.93 0.91
CA LEU A 35 -18.07 -18.38 0.79
C LEU A 35 -16.76 -18.71 0.06
N LEU A 36 -15.95 -19.60 0.62
CA LEU A 36 -14.75 -20.10 -0.07
C LEU A 36 -14.97 -21.56 -0.46
N PHE A 37 -15.12 -21.80 -1.75
CA PHE A 37 -15.34 -23.13 -2.30
C PHE A 37 -14.03 -23.81 -2.68
N ASP A 38 -13.98 -25.14 -2.50
CA ASP A 38 -13.04 -26.01 -3.20
C ASP A 38 -13.67 -27.39 -3.46
N LEU A 39 -12.93 -28.27 -4.10
CA LEU A 39 -13.26 -29.69 -4.23
C LEU A 39 -13.51 -30.31 -2.84
N PRO A 40 -14.43 -31.28 -2.75
CA PRO A 40 -14.61 -32.02 -1.52
C PRO A 40 -13.32 -32.77 -1.16
N ALA A 41 -12.95 -32.76 0.11
CA ALA A 41 -11.90 -33.64 0.61
C ALA A 41 -12.30 -35.11 0.39
N LYS A 42 -11.32 -35.97 0.06
CA LYS A 42 -11.57 -37.40 -0.19
C LYS A 42 -12.01 -38.16 1.07
N GLU A 43 -11.58 -37.70 2.24
CA GLU A 43 -11.85 -38.31 3.54
C GLU A 43 -12.13 -37.21 4.58
N GLY A 44 -12.99 -37.48 5.56
CA GLY A 44 -13.31 -36.56 6.67
C GLY A 44 -14.29 -35.43 6.32
N ASP A 45 -14.09 -34.25 6.91
CA ASP A 45 -14.86 -33.03 6.59
C ASP A 45 -14.66 -32.69 5.11
N LYS A 46 -15.72 -32.79 4.29
CA LYS A 46 -15.64 -32.49 2.86
C LYS A 46 -15.19 -31.07 2.57
N SER A 47 -15.40 -30.11 3.47
CA SER A 47 -14.93 -28.73 3.33
C SER A 47 -13.52 -28.50 3.91
N ALA A 48 -12.77 -29.55 4.27
CA ALA A 48 -11.45 -29.44 4.89
C ALA A 48 -10.41 -28.69 4.05
N ILE A 49 -10.48 -28.76 2.72
CA ILE A 49 -9.54 -28.04 1.82
C ILE A 49 -9.73 -26.52 1.98
N ALA A 50 -10.97 -26.04 1.84
CA ALA A 50 -11.31 -24.64 2.05
C ALA A 50 -11.01 -24.18 3.48
N ARG A 51 -11.33 -25.01 4.49
CA ARG A 51 -11.05 -24.72 5.91
C ARG A 51 -9.56 -24.54 6.17
N LYS A 52 -8.72 -25.45 5.65
CA LYS A 52 -7.26 -25.36 5.76
C LYS A 52 -6.70 -24.10 5.10
N ALA A 53 -7.27 -23.68 3.97
CA ALA A 53 -6.86 -22.44 3.30
C ALA A 53 -7.17 -21.21 4.17
N ILE A 54 -8.36 -21.15 4.78
CA ILE A 54 -8.76 -20.08 5.72
C ILE A 54 -7.81 -20.02 6.91
N ASP A 55 -7.50 -21.17 7.53
CA ASP A 55 -6.54 -21.25 8.64
C ASP A 55 -5.12 -20.83 8.22
N GLY A 56 -4.75 -21.11 6.96
CA GLY A 56 -3.48 -20.71 6.35
C GLY A 56 -3.31 -19.19 6.28
N LEU A 57 -4.38 -18.42 6.06
CA LEU A 57 -4.34 -16.96 5.94
C LEU A 57 -3.71 -16.30 7.17
N LYS A 58 -3.95 -16.85 8.37
CA LYS A 58 -3.43 -16.33 9.65
C LYS A 58 -1.90 -16.39 9.76
N LYS A 59 -1.24 -17.20 8.92
CA LYS A 59 0.20 -17.45 8.94
C LYS A 59 0.96 -16.73 7.81
N LEU A 60 0.25 -16.20 6.81
CA LEU A 60 0.87 -15.56 5.65
C LEU A 60 1.47 -14.19 6.01
N LYS A 61 2.58 -13.86 5.33
CA LYS A 61 3.27 -12.57 5.42
C LYS A 61 3.59 -12.07 3.99
N PRO A 62 3.20 -10.84 3.61
CA PRO A 62 2.39 -9.89 4.38
C PRO A 62 0.97 -10.42 4.67
N ALA A 63 0.27 -9.87 5.68
CA ALA A 63 -0.95 -10.46 6.22
C ALA A 63 -2.18 -10.18 5.35
N PRO A 64 -2.87 -11.20 4.78
CA PRO A 64 -4.05 -10.97 3.95
C PRO A 64 -5.24 -10.42 4.73
N LEU A 65 -5.38 -10.83 5.99
CA LEU A 65 -6.43 -10.37 6.90
C LEU A 65 -5.96 -9.11 7.62
N ALA A 66 -6.79 -8.06 7.61
CA ALA A 66 -6.53 -6.80 8.30
C ALA A 66 -6.83 -6.89 9.81
N GLY A 67 -7.67 -7.83 10.23
CA GLY A 67 -7.90 -8.25 11.62
C GLY A 67 -8.04 -9.77 11.67
N LYS A 68 -7.59 -10.43 12.75
CA LYS A 68 -7.59 -11.91 12.81
C LYS A 68 -9.00 -12.51 12.86
N ASP A 69 -9.94 -11.77 13.44
CA ASP A 69 -11.38 -12.08 13.53
C ASP A 69 -12.06 -12.15 12.17
N ARG A 70 -11.50 -11.49 11.14
CA ARG A 70 -12.06 -11.48 9.79
C ARG A 70 -12.17 -12.86 9.16
N ALA A 71 -11.29 -13.80 9.55
CA ALA A 71 -11.35 -15.18 9.07
C ALA A 71 -12.68 -15.87 9.41
N ASP A 72 -13.35 -15.47 10.50
CA ASP A 72 -14.59 -16.10 10.95
C ASP A 72 -15.79 -15.77 10.03
N TYR A 73 -15.63 -14.78 9.16
CA TYR A 73 -16.62 -14.39 8.15
C TYR A 73 -16.36 -15.04 6.78
N ILE A 74 -15.37 -15.93 6.69
CA ILE A 74 -15.16 -16.80 5.53
C ILE A 74 -15.75 -18.17 5.84
N THR A 75 -16.83 -18.53 5.16
CA THR A 75 -17.46 -19.85 5.32
C THR A 75 -16.84 -20.85 4.34
N PRO A 76 -16.21 -21.94 4.81
CA PRO A 76 -15.69 -22.97 3.92
C PRO A 76 -16.84 -23.77 3.29
N ALA A 77 -16.80 -23.94 1.98
CA ALA A 77 -17.84 -24.60 1.19
C ALA A 77 -17.21 -25.61 0.21
N ASN A 78 -18.03 -26.51 -0.32
CA ASN A 78 -17.61 -27.52 -1.29
C ASN A 78 -18.63 -27.69 -2.42
N TYR A 79 -18.17 -28.14 -3.59
CA TYR A 79 -18.99 -28.24 -4.79
C TYR A 79 -20.03 -29.38 -4.77
N ASP A 80 -20.05 -30.25 -3.77
CA ASP A 80 -21.01 -31.37 -3.70
C ASP A 80 -22.23 -31.04 -2.84
N GLU A 81 -22.05 -30.24 -1.78
CA GLU A 81 -23.09 -29.99 -0.78
C GLU A 81 -23.61 -28.55 -0.78
N HIS A 82 -22.81 -27.60 -1.25
CA HIS A 82 -23.04 -26.18 -0.94
C HIS A 82 -23.39 -25.31 -2.16
N LEU A 83 -23.56 -25.89 -3.37
CA LEU A 83 -23.85 -25.11 -4.58
C LEU A 83 -25.11 -24.24 -4.45
N ALA A 84 -26.14 -24.71 -3.75
CA ALA A 84 -27.37 -23.95 -3.52
C ALA A 84 -27.14 -22.60 -2.81
N LEU A 85 -26.04 -22.45 -2.04
CA LEU A 85 -25.68 -21.21 -1.37
C LEU A 85 -25.28 -20.08 -2.34
N LEU A 86 -24.95 -20.41 -3.59
CA LEU A 86 -24.58 -19.43 -4.63
C LEU A 86 -25.77 -18.54 -5.03
N LYS A 87 -27.01 -18.98 -4.78
CA LYS A 87 -28.22 -18.23 -5.13
C LYS A 87 -28.30 -16.88 -4.41
N ASP A 88 -27.71 -16.81 -3.21
CA ASP A 88 -27.71 -15.62 -2.35
C ASP A 88 -26.47 -14.73 -2.57
N CYS A 89 -25.58 -15.08 -3.50
CA CYS A 89 -24.38 -14.29 -3.78
C CYS A 89 -24.68 -13.22 -4.83
N ASP A 90 -24.23 -11.98 -4.58
CA ASP A 90 -24.35 -10.89 -5.55
C ASP A 90 -23.17 -10.88 -6.55
N LEU A 91 -22.05 -11.50 -6.18
CA LEU A 91 -20.86 -11.70 -7.00
C LEU A 91 -20.26 -13.09 -6.73
N VAL A 92 -19.84 -13.77 -7.80
CA VAL A 92 -19.10 -15.04 -7.73
C VAL A 92 -17.81 -14.88 -8.52
N ILE A 93 -16.67 -15.17 -7.91
CA ILE A 93 -15.34 -15.04 -8.51
C ILE A 93 -14.70 -16.42 -8.61
N GLU A 94 -14.48 -16.91 -9.81
CA GLU A 94 -13.74 -18.13 -10.07
C GLU A 94 -12.23 -17.89 -10.02
N ALA A 95 -11.50 -18.72 -9.27
CA ALA A 95 -10.06 -18.66 -9.07
C ALA A 95 -9.44 -20.07 -8.95
N ILE A 96 -9.92 -21.02 -9.75
CA ILE A 96 -9.36 -22.37 -9.91
C ILE A 96 -8.17 -22.37 -10.89
N ALA A 97 -7.53 -23.54 -11.04
CA ALA A 97 -6.36 -23.72 -11.89
C ALA A 97 -6.61 -23.29 -13.35
N GLU A 98 -5.53 -22.88 -14.03
CA GLU A 98 -5.57 -22.22 -15.34
C GLU A 98 -5.77 -23.21 -16.51
N ARG A 99 -6.90 -23.92 -16.49
CA ARG A 99 -7.31 -24.90 -17.50
C ARG A 99 -8.72 -24.63 -18.00
N ILE A 100 -8.87 -24.44 -19.31
CA ILE A 100 -10.16 -24.11 -19.94
C ILE A 100 -11.20 -25.20 -19.71
N ASP A 101 -10.84 -26.47 -19.83
CA ASP A 101 -11.77 -27.58 -19.67
C ASP A 101 -12.30 -27.67 -18.23
N TRP A 102 -11.42 -27.54 -17.23
CA TRP A 102 -11.83 -27.53 -15.82
C TRP A 102 -12.69 -26.32 -15.46
N LYS A 103 -12.40 -25.15 -16.03
CA LYS A 103 -13.21 -23.94 -15.85
C LYS A 103 -14.58 -24.11 -16.50
N ALA A 104 -14.64 -24.62 -17.74
CA ALA A 104 -15.88 -24.89 -18.45
C ALA A 104 -16.78 -25.86 -17.68
N ASP A 105 -16.23 -26.98 -17.19
CA ASP A 105 -16.96 -27.94 -16.37
C ASP A 105 -17.53 -27.30 -15.10
N LEU A 106 -16.71 -26.48 -14.42
CA LEU A 106 -17.15 -25.75 -13.23
C LEU A 106 -18.27 -24.76 -13.57
N TYR A 107 -18.16 -24.02 -14.69
CA TYR A 107 -19.16 -23.02 -15.10
C TYR A 107 -20.53 -23.67 -15.33
N HIS A 108 -20.57 -24.82 -16.02
CA HIS A 108 -21.80 -25.59 -16.20
C HIS A 108 -22.35 -26.12 -14.87
N LYS A 109 -21.48 -26.53 -13.94
CA LYS A 109 -21.88 -27.02 -12.62
C LYS A 109 -22.48 -25.92 -11.74
N VAL A 110 -21.95 -24.69 -11.78
CA VAL A 110 -22.39 -23.61 -10.87
C VAL A 110 -23.50 -22.73 -11.45
N ALA A 111 -23.58 -22.57 -12.77
CA ALA A 111 -24.51 -21.66 -13.43
C ALA A 111 -25.98 -21.84 -13.01
N PRO A 112 -26.54 -23.08 -12.90
CA PRO A 112 -27.93 -23.28 -12.46
C PRO A 112 -28.22 -22.81 -11.03
N HIS A 113 -27.18 -22.55 -10.23
CA HIS A 113 -27.29 -22.15 -8.83
C HIS A 113 -27.01 -20.66 -8.61
N LEU A 114 -26.59 -19.92 -9.64
CA LEU A 114 -26.37 -18.48 -9.54
C LEU A 114 -27.72 -17.76 -9.40
N GLY A 115 -27.80 -16.73 -8.56
CA GLY A 115 -28.97 -15.85 -8.50
C GLY A 115 -29.15 -15.09 -9.82
N GLU A 116 -30.36 -14.59 -10.10
CA GLU A 116 -30.69 -13.93 -11.38
C GLU A 116 -29.86 -12.67 -11.66
N HIS A 117 -29.42 -11.98 -10.61
CA HIS A 117 -28.64 -10.73 -10.70
C HIS A 117 -27.17 -10.88 -10.33
N THR A 118 -26.70 -12.11 -10.08
CA THR A 118 -25.31 -12.37 -9.67
C THR A 118 -24.33 -12.00 -10.78
N ILE A 119 -23.29 -11.23 -10.50
CA ILE A 119 -22.19 -11.06 -11.45
C ILE A 119 -21.32 -12.32 -11.36
N PHE A 120 -21.02 -12.96 -12.49
CA PHE A 120 -20.08 -14.09 -12.53
C PHE A 120 -18.75 -13.64 -13.12
N ALA A 121 -17.68 -13.76 -12.35
CA ALA A 121 -16.36 -13.28 -12.71
C ALA A 121 -15.33 -14.40 -12.68
N THR A 122 -14.27 -14.28 -13.48
CA THR A 122 -13.09 -15.14 -13.40
C THR A 122 -11.83 -14.32 -13.11
N ASN A 123 -10.98 -14.81 -12.21
CA ASN A 123 -9.66 -14.27 -11.87
C ASN A 123 -8.54 -14.94 -12.70
N THR A 124 -8.85 -15.46 -13.89
CA THR A 124 -7.82 -15.92 -14.84
C THR A 124 -6.79 -14.82 -15.08
N SER A 125 -5.52 -15.21 -15.26
CA SER A 125 -4.39 -14.27 -15.43
C SER A 125 -3.96 -14.09 -16.88
N GLY A 126 -4.52 -14.90 -17.79
CA GLY A 126 -4.20 -14.80 -19.21
C GLY A 126 -5.06 -15.60 -20.19
N LEU A 127 -6.07 -16.36 -19.75
CA LEU A 127 -7.01 -17.01 -20.69
C LEU A 127 -7.98 -15.98 -21.28
N SER A 128 -8.38 -16.20 -22.54
CA SER A 128 -9.35 -15.33 -23.19
C SER A 128 -10.71 -15.40 -22.49
N ILE A 129 -11.20 -14.22 -22.09
CA ILE A 129 -12.50 -14.05 -21.46
C ILE A 129 -13.63 -14.35 -22.44
N ASN A 130 -13.47 -14.04 -23.73
CA ASN A 130 -14.46 -14.42 -24.74
C ASN A 130 -14.59 -15.95 -24.85
N LYS A 131 -13.47 -16.68 -24.90
CA LYS A 131 -13.51 -18.16 -24.94
C LYS A 131 -14.15 -18.75 -23.67
N LEU A 132 -13.87 -18.17 -22.51
CA LEU A 132 -14.48 -18.59 -21.24
C LEU A 132 -15.98 -18.25 -21.18
N ALA A 133 -16.38 -17.11 -21.74
CA ALA A 133 -17.80 -16.72 -21.87
C ALA A 133 -18.57 -17.66 -22.79
N ASP A 134 -17.96 -18.11 -23.90
CA ASP A 134 -18.58 -19.09 -24.80
C ASP A 134 -18.84 -20.43 -24.09
N ALA A 135 -17.99 -20.80 -23.14
CA ALA A 135 -18.16 -21.98 -22.29
C ALA A 135 -19.21 -21.78 -21.17
N CYS A 136 -19.69 -20.55 -20.93
CA CYS A 136 -20.77 -20.32 -19.98
C CYS A 136 -22.15 -20.58 -20.63
N PRO A 137 -23.14 -21.06 -19.86
CA PRO A 137 -24.55 -21.07 -20.29
C PRO A 137 -25.03 -19.68 -20.73
N ALA A 138 -25.90 -19.64 -21.74
CA ALA A 138 -26.27 -18.41 -22.45
C ALA A 138 -26.89 -17.33 -21.55
N ASP A 139 -27.65 -17.73 -20.54
CA ASP A 139 -28.30 -16.86 -19.55
C ASP A 139 -27.33 -16.20 -18.55
N VAL A 140 -26.07 -16.65 -18.50
CA VAL A 140 -25.01 -16.08 -17.64
C VAL A 140 -24.09 -15.15 -18.42
N ARG A 141 -23.99 -15.28 -19.75
CA ARG A 141 -22.98 -14.58 -20.57
C ARG A 141 -23.05 -13.07 -20.46
N SER A 142 -24.25 -12.49 -20.38
CA SER A 142 -24.43 -11.04 -20.25
C SER A 142 -23.92 -10.47 -18.93
N ARG A 143 -23.76 -11.32 -17.93
CA ARG A 143 -23.28 -10.98 -16.58
C ARG A 143 -21.95 -11.65 -16.23
N PHE A 144 -21.24 -12.15 -17.26
CA PHE A 144 -19.92 -12.76 -17.14
C PHE A 144 -18.81 -11.75 -17.48
N CYS A 145 -17.71 -11.74 -16.75
CA CYS A 145 -16.53 -10.91 -17.06
C CYS A 145 -15.22 -11.48 -16.44
N GLY A 146 -14.07 -10.94 -16.87
CA GLY A 146 -12.80 -11.12 -16.17
C GLY A 146 -12.64 -10.07 -15.06
N VAL A 147 -12.13 -10.51 -13.90
CA VAL A 147 -11.77 -9.66 -12.75
C VAL A 147 -10.44 -10.15 -12.21
N HIS A 148 -9.35 -9.60 -12.73
CA HIS A 148 -8.01 -10.06 -12.47
C HIS A 148 -7.36 -9.25 -11.33
N PHE A 149 -7.31 -9.85 -10.15
CA PHE A 149 -6.58 -9.36 -8.98
C PHE A 149 -5.10 -9.73 -9.05
N PHE A 150 -4.26 -8.86 -8.47
CA PHE A 150 -2.81 -9.06 -8.38
C PHE A 150 -2.41 -9.53 -6.98
N ASN A 151 -1.44 -10.44 -6.93
CA ASN A 151 -0.97 -11.02 -5.66
C ASN A 151 0.04 -10.08 -4.96
N PRO A 152 -0.13 -9.75 -3.66
CA PRO A 152 -1.25 -10.11 -2.78
C PRO A 152 -2.47 -9.17 -2.91
N PRO A 153 -3.72 -9.70 -3.01
CA PRO A 153 -4.92 -8.90 -3.29
C PRO A 153 -5.21 -7.77 -2.31
N ARG A 154 -4.79 -7.84 -1.04
CA ARG A 154 -4.96 -6.71 -0.11
C ARG A 154 -4.07 -5.52 -0.48
N TYR A 155 -2.82 -5.78 -0.85
CA TYR A 155 -1.76 -4.78 -0.97
C TYR A 155 -1.60 -4.25 -2.40
N MET A 156 -1.86 -5.08 -3.41
CA MET A 156 -1.81 -4.63 -4.80
C MET A 156 -3.05 -3.79 -5.10
N HIS A 157 -2.83 -2.59 -5.63
CA HIS A 157 -3.92 -1.65 -5.89
C HIS A 157 -4.71 -2.01 -7.14
N LEU A 158 -4.06 -2.61 -8.15
CA LEU A 158 -4.67 -2.93 -9.44
C LEU A 158 -5.71 -4.05 -9.37
N VAL A 159 -6.83 -3.85 -10.06
CA VAL A 159 -7.67 -4.90 -10.63
C VAL A 159 -7.91 -4.59 -12.10
N GLU A 160 -7.75 -5.56 -12.98
CA GLU A 160 -8.18 -5.44 -14.37
C GLU A 160 -9.60 -6.01 -14.52
N ILE A 161 -10.53 -5.21 -15.06
CA ILE A 161 -11.84 -5.70 -15.51
C ILE A 161 -11.74 -5.95 -17.02
N ILE A 162 -12.14 -7.14 -17.46
CA ILE A 162 -12.11 -7.53 -18.86
C ILE A 162 -13.51 -7.93 -19.29
N ALA A 163 -14.08 -7.17 -20.23
CA ALA A 163 -15.39 -7.46 -20.78
C ALA A 163 -15.33 -8.66 -21.74
N ALA A 164 -16.29 -9.58 -21.62
CA ALA A 164 -16.65 -10.45 -22.73
C ALA A 164 -17.45 -9.65 -23.76
N SER A 165 -17.50 -10.12 -25.01
CA SER A 165 -18.28 -9.52 -26.09
C SER A 165 -19.77 -9.35 -25.76
N GLN A 166 -20.32 -10.20 -24.89
CA GLN A 166 -21.72 -10.16 -24.46
C GLN A 166 -21.94 -9.47 -23.11
N SER A 167 -20.88 -9.07 -22.39
CA SER A 167 -21.02 -8.44 -21.07
C SER A 167 -21.82 -7.14 -21.16
N ASP A 168 -22.80 -6.97 -20.28
CA ASP A 168 -23.54 -5.72 -20.12
C ASP A 168 -22.64 -4.66 -19.49
N ALA A 169 -22.50 -3.50 -20.13
CA ALA A 169 -21.71 -2.39 -19.63
C ALA A 169 -22.14 -1.93 -18.22
N HIS A 170 -23.43 -1.99 -17.89
CA HIS A 170 -23.94 -1.57 -16.59
C HIS A 170 -23.45 -2.47 -15.45
N ILE A 171 -23.27 -3.79 -15.70
CA ILE A 171 -22.71 -4.68 -14.68
C ILE A 171 -21.23 -4.38 -14.42
N LEU A 172 -20.49 -3.96 -15.45
CA LEU A 172 -19.07 -3.60 -15.35
C LEU A 172 -18.92 -2.30 -14.55
N ASP A 173 -19.76 -1.30 -14.81
CA ASP A 173 -19.80 -0.06 -14.02
C ASP A 173 -20.12 -0.35 -12.55
N ASN A 174 -21.09 -1.23 -12.27
CA ASN A 174 -21.45 -1.61 -10.91
C ASN A 174 -20.34 -2.36 -10.18
N LEU A 175 -19.68 -3.29 -10.86
CA LEU A 175 -18.54 -4.00 -10.34
C LEU A 175 -17.37 -3.05 -10.07
N GLU A 176 -17.08 -2.13 -11.00
CA GLU A 176 -16.03 -1.12 -10.84
C GLU A 176 -16.28 -0.24 -9.62
N ARG A 177 -17.51 0.23 -9.40
CA ARG A 177 -17.87 0.99 -8.18
C ARG A 177 -17.55 0.22 -6.90
N PHE A 178 -17.93 -1.06 -6.86
CA PHE A 178 -17.65 -1.93 -5.72
C PHE A 178 -16.15 -2.13 -5.52
N LEU A 179 -15.39 -2.42 -6.59
CA LEU A 179 -13.95 -2.62 -6.51
C LEU A 179 -13.22 -1.34 -6.07
N VAL A 180 -13.61 -0.17 -6.60
CA VAL A 180 -12.96 1.12 -6.33
C VAL A 180 -13.22 1.59 -4.90
N THR A 181 -14.48 1.75 -4.51
CA THR A 181 -14.81 2.36 -3.21
C THR A 181 -14.80 1.33 -2.08
N THR A 182 -15.36 0.13 -2.29
CA THR A 182 -15.49 -0.87 -1.21
C THR A 182 -14.22 -1.69 -1.03
N LEU A 183 -13.54 -2.08 -2.11
CA LEU A 183 -12.28 -2.86 -2.03
C LEU A 183 -11.01 -2.01 -2.20
N GLY A 184 -11.12 -0.71 -2.45
CA GLY A 184 -9.97 0.20 -2.51
C GLY A 184 -9.05 -0.04 -3.70
N LYS A 185 -9.59 -0.53 -4.82
CA LYS A 185 -8.82 -0.89 -6.01
C LYS A 185 -8.77 0.23 -7.03
N GLY A 186 -7.63 0.36 -7.68
CA GLY A 186 -7.48 1.05 -8.95
C GLY A 186 -7.91 0.09 -10.05
N VAL A 187 -8.95 0.46 -10.80
CA VAL A 187 -9.48 -0.38 -11.86
C VAL A 187 -8.97 0.10 -13.21
N VAL A 188 -8.53 -0.85 -14.03
CA VAL A 188 -8.26 -0.66 -15.46
C VAL A 188 -9.21 -1.56 -16.25
N ARG A 189 -9.93 -1.01 -17.23
CA ARG A 189 -10.69 -1.82 -18.20
C ARG A 189 -9.77 -2.30 -19.30
N ALA A 190 -9.31 -3.55 -19.18
CA ALA A 190 -8.39 -4.15 -20.13
C ALA A 190 -9.15 -4.82 -21.28
N LYS A 191 -8.48 -4.89 -22.45
CA LYS A 191 -8.98 -5.65 -23.59
C LYS A 191 -8.76 -7.14 -23.38
N ASP A 192 -9.60 -7.98 -24.00
CA ASP A 192 -9.43 -9.43 -23.98
C ASP A 192 -8.31 -9.85 -24.95
N THR A 193 -7.07 -9.60 -24.54
CA THR A 193 -5.86 -10.07 -25.21
C THR A 193 -5.04 -10.95 -24.28
N PRO A 194 -4.20 -11.86 -24.78
CA PRO A 194 -3.36 -12.71 -23.94
C PRO A 194 -2.60 -11.90 -22.88
N ASN A 195 -2.73 -12.31 -21.62
CA ASN A 195 -2.13 -11.65 -20.44
C ASN A 195 -2.55 -10.18 -20.21
N PHE A 196 -3.67 -9.74 -20.80
CA PHE A 196 -4.28 -8.41 -20.60
C PHE A 196 -3.28 -7.25 -20.77
N VAL A 197 -3.22 -6.32 -19.83
CA VAL A 197 -2.34 -5.14 -19.93
C VAL A 197 -1.10 -5.34 -19.06
N ALA A 198 -1.28 -5.46 -17.74
CA ALA A 198 -0.17 -5.42 -16.81
C ALA A 198 0.77 -6.61 -17.00
N ASN A 199 0.24 -7.84 -17.07
CA ASN A 199 1.06 -9.03 -17.25
C ASN A 199 1.75 -9.02 -18.61
N ARG A 200 1.04 -8.63 -19.68
CA ARG A 200 1.62 -8.54 -21.03
C ARG A 200 2.83 -7.61 -21.09
N VAL A 201 2.70 -6.38 -20.58
CA VAL A 201 3.77 -5.38 -20.63
C VAL A 201 4.86 -5.65 -19.57
N GLY A 202 4.47 -6.03 -18.36
CA GLY A 202 5.39 -6.27 -17.25
C GLY A 202 6.28 -7.49 -17.49
N VAL A 203 5.72 -8.61 -17.95
CA VAL A 203 6.51 -9.82 -18.29
C VAL A 203 7.37 -9.57 -19.52
N PHE A 204 6.87 -8.85 -20.53
CA PHE A 204 7.71 -8.42 -21.65
C PHE A 204 8.92 -7.60 -21.17
N SER A 205 8.72 -6.63 -20.27
CA SER A 205 9.81 -5.84 -19.71
C SER A 205 10.86 -6.71 -19.01
N MET A 206 10.46 -7.80 -18.35
CA MET A 206 11.38 -8.75 -17.74
C MET A 206 12.13 -9.57 -18.80
N LEU A 207 11.45 -10.05 -19.84
CA LEU A 207 12.07 -10.77 -20.96
C LEU A 207 13.09 -9.90 -21.71
N ALA A 208 12.74 -8.65 -22.01
CA ALA A 208 13.65 -7.68 -22.62
C ALA A 208 14.87 -7.42 -21.73
N THR A 209 14.67 -7.36 -20.41
CA THR A 209 15.76 -7.20 -19.44
C THR A 209 16.67 -8.43 -19.42
N ILE A 210 16.11 -9.65 -19.42
CA ILE A 210 16.86 -10.90 -19.47
C ILE A 210 17.74 -10.95 -20.73
N HIS A 211 17.14 -10.69 -21.90
CA HIS A 211 17.85 -10.71 -23.18
C HIS A 211 18.98 -9.68 -23.21
N ASN A 212 18.69 -8.43 -22.80
CA ASN A 212 19.71 -7.38 -22.80
C ASN A 212 20.80 -7.62 -21.74
N ALA A 213 20.46 -8.20 -20.59
CA ALA A 213 21.46 -8.57 -19.59
C ALA A 213 22.45 -9.61 -20.14
N GLU A 214 21.96 -10.60 -20.89
CA GLU A 214 22.80 -11.58 -21.60
C GLU A 214 23.65 -10.90 -22.68
N LYS A 215 23.04 -10.08 -23.55
CA LYS A 215 23.73 -9.35 -24.64
C LYS A 215 24.91 -8.51 -24.14
N TYR A 216 24.75 -7.82 -23.01
CA TYR A 216 25.77 -6.92 -22.44
C TYR A 216 26.60 -7.56 -21.32
N GLY A 217 26.39 -8.85 -21.00
CA GLY A 217 27.14 -9.57 -19.96
C GLY A 217 26.92 -9.04 -18.54
N ILE A 218 25.71 -8.58 -18.21
CA ILE A 218 25.39 -7.96 -16.92
C ILE A 218 24.92 -9.03 -15.92
N ARG A 219 25.57 -9.09 -14.76
CA ARG A 219 25.22 -10.01 -13.67
C ARG A 219 23.85 -9.68 -13.06
N PHE A 220 23.09 -10.69 -12.64
CA PHE A 220 21.72 -10.52 -12.17
C PHE A 220 21.55 -9.58 -10.96
N ASP A 221 22.46 -9.60 -9.99
CA ASP A 221 22.39 -8.67 -8.86
C ASP A 221 22.81 -7.24 -9.21
N VAL A 222 23.64 -7.05 -10.25
CA VAL A 222 23.90 -5.73 -10.84
C VAL A 222 22.66 -5.23 -11.58
N VAL A 223 21.96 -6.10 -12.32
CA VAL A 223 20.66 -5.76 -12.92
C VAL A 223 19.68 -5.30 -11.85
N ASP A 224 19.55 -6.03 -10.74
CA ASP A 224 18.63 -5.65 -9.67
C ASP A 224 19.05 -4.36 -8.95
N ASP A 225 20.35 -4.09 -8.78
CA ASP A 225 20.84 -2.80 -8.23
C ASP A 225 20.55 -1.61 -9.14
N LEU A 226 20.61 -1.81 -10.46
CA LEU A 226 20.37 -0.77 -11.46
C LEU A 226 18.88 -0.56 -11.77
N THR A 227 18.09 -1.64 -11.79
CA THR A 227 16.68 -1.62 -12.22
C THR A 227 15.68 -1.48 -11.07
N GLY A 228 16.11 -1.58 -9.81
CA GLY A 228 15.27 -1.45 -8.63
C GLY A 228 14.92 0.01 -8.27
N PRO A 229 15.12 0.44 -7.00
CA PRO A 229 14.71 1.77 -6.53
C PRO A 229 15.29 2.96 -7.31
N ARG A 230 16.44 2.80 -8.00
CA ARG A 230 17.04 3.86 -8.81
C ARG A 230 16.16 4.29 -10.00
N LEU A 231 15.34 3.37 -10.50
CA LEU A 231 14.36 3.63 -11.56
C LEU A 231 12.94 3.79 -11.01
N GLY A 232 12.79 3.91 -9.68
CA GLY A 232 11.47 3.99 -9.06
C GLY A 232 10.71 2.66 -9.04
N ARG A 233 11.40 1.52 -9.12
CA ARG A 233 10.79 0.18 -9.02
C ARG A 233 10.91 -0.39 -7.60
N PRO A 234 10.16 -1.45 -7.23
CA PRO A 234 10.25 -2.06 -5.91
C PRO A 234 11.66 -2.55 -5.58
N LYS A 235 11.96 -2.73 -4.28
CA LYS A 235 13.27 -3.27 -3.82
C LYS A 235 13.58 -4.69 -4.33
N SER A 236 12.57 -5.42 -4.80
CA SER A 236 12.73 -6.71 -5.47
C SER A 236 13.18 -6.58 -6.94
N ALA A 237 13.20 -5.37 -7.50
CA ALA A 237 13.72 -5.07 -8.84
C ALA A 237 13.21 -6.03 -9.92
N THR A 238 14.07 -6.69 -10.70
CA THR A 238 13.68 -7.53 -11.83
C THR A 238 13.74 -9.02 -11.47
N PHE A 239 14.93 -9.53 -11.15
CA PHE A 239 15.15 -10.95 -10.92
C PHE A 239 14.64 -11.40 -9.56
N ARG A 240 14.86 -10.61 -8.51
CA ARG A 240 14.27 -10.91 -7.21
C ARG A 240 12.74 -10.81 -7.23
N THR A 241 12.14 -10.00 -8.11
CA THR A 241 10.68 -10.02 -8.33
C THR A 241 10.23 -11.35 -8.94
N ALA A 242 10.98 -11.91 -9.90
CA ALA A 242 10.70 -13.24 -10.44
C ALA A 242 10.72 -14.32 -9.33
N ASP A 243 11.69 -14.26 -8.40
CA ASP A 243 11.75 -15.15 -7.24
C ASP A 243 10.57 -14.96 -6.27
N VAL A 244 10.10 -13.72 -6.08
CA VAL A 244 8.95 -13.40 -5.21
C VAL A 244 7.65 -13.95 -5.79
N VAL A 245 7.44 -13.76 -7.10
CA VAL A 245 6.26 -14.26 -7.83
C VAL A 245 6.28 -15.79 -7.90
N GLY A 246 7.45 -16.36 -8.17
CA GLY A 246 7.66 -17.78 -8.42
C GLY A 246 8.07 -18.03 -9.86
N LEU A 247 9.18 -18.74 -10.03
CA LEU A 247 9.80 -18.96 -11.35
C LEU A 247 8.94 -19.81 -12.29
N ASP A 248 8.19 -20.75 -11.73
CA ASP A 248 7.19 -21.55 -12.45
C ASP A 248 6.01 -20.72 -12.95
N THR A 249 5.53 -19.79 -12.12
CA THR A 249 4.44 -18.88 -12.47
C THR A 249 4.88 -17.92 -13.57
N PHE A 250 6.08 -17.35 -13.45
CA PHE A 250 6.67 -16.53 -14.51
C PHE A 250 6.80 -17.31 -15.83
N ALA A 251 7.34 -18.53 -15.80
CA ALA A 251 7.46 -19.38 -16.98
C ALA A 251 6.10 -19.73 -17.61
N HIS A 252 5.05 -19.93 -16.81
CA HIS A 252 3.70 -20.18 -17.31
C HIS A 252 3.14 -18.97 -18.07
N VAL A 253 3.33 -17.75 -17.56
CA VAL A 253 2.87 -16.53 -18.26
C VAL A 253 3.63 -16.34 -19.58
N VAL A 254 4.95 -16.56 -19.59
CA VAL A 254 5.77 -16.54 -20.81
C VAL A 254 5.30 -17.60 -21.81
N LYS A 255 4.98 -18.82 -21.34
CA LYS A 255 4.46 -19.89 -22.18
C LYS A 255 3.11 -19.52 -22.80
N THR A 256 2.24 -18.86 -22.03
CA THR A 256 0.97 -18.32 -22.55
C THR A 256 1.22 -17.33 -23.68
N MET A 257 2.18 -16.41 -23.55
CA MET A 257 2.55 -15.48 -24.63
C MET A 257 3.04 -16.26 -25.87
N GLN A 258 3.93 -17.23 -25.66
CA GLN A 258 4.46 -18.07 -26.73
C GLN A 258 3.35 -18.78 -27.52
N ASP A 259 2.39 -19.40 -26.82
CA ASP A 259 1.40 -20.25 -27.46
C ASP A 259 0.25 -19.46 -28.11
N THR A 260 0.03 -18.22 -27.68
CA THR A 260 -1.16 -17.43 -28.08
C THR A 260 -0.84 -16.19 -28.91
N LEU A 261 0.44 -15.84 -29.07
CA LEU A 261 0.89 -14.67 -29.83
C LEU A 261 1.88 -15.03 -30.96
N PRO A 262 1.58 -16.02 -31.83
CA PRO A 262 2.52 -16.47 -32.87
C PRO A 262 2.90 -15.37 -33.87
N GLU A 263 2.00 -14.41 -34.09
CA GLU A 263 2.18 -13.30 -35.02
C GLU A 263 2.75 -12.02 -34.35
N ASP A 264 3.04 -12.06 -33.05
CA ASP A 264 3.62 -10.91 -32.35
C ASP A 264 5.09 -10.72 -32.82
N PRO A 265 5.50 -9.49 -33.22
CA PRO A 265 6.84 -9.26 -33.73
C PRO A 265 8.00 -9.56 -32.75
N TRP A 266 7.70 -9.76 -31.46
CA TRP A 266 8.65 -10.16 -30.42
C TRP A 266 8.53 -11.64 -30.04
N HIS A 267 7.73 -12.43 -30.75
CA HIS A 267 7.45 -13.84 -30.42
C HIS A 267 8.71 -14.69 -30.20
N SER A 268 9.81 -14.42 -30.92
CA SER A 268 11.10 -15.13 -30.75
C SER A 268 11.71 -15.00 -29.34
N LEU A 269 11.29 -13.98 -28.57
CA LEU A 269 11.67 -13.77 -27.18
C LEU A 269 10.75 -14.45 -26.17
N PHE A 270 9.56 -14.90 -26.57
CA PHE A 270 8.60 -15.56 -25.69
C PHE A 270 9.03 -17.02 -25.47
N LYS A 271 10.16 -17.19 -24.81
CA LYS A 271 10.74 -18.49 -24.47
C LYS A 271 11.38 -18.45 -23.10
N THR A 272 11.25 -19.54 -22.37
CA THR A 272 11.91 -19.73 -21.08
C THR A 272 13.41 -19.92 -21.31
N PRO A 273 14.29 -19.09 -20.72
CA PRO A 273 15.74 -19.28 -20.80
C PRO A 273 16.19 -20.62 -20.22
N ALA A 274 17.27 -21.19 -20.73
CA ALA A 274 17.78 -22.50 -20.29
C ALA A 274 18.09 -22.56 -18.79
N TRP A 275 18.70 -21.51 -18.24
CA TRP A 275 18.98 -21.41 -16.81
C TRP A 275 17.71 -21.41 -15.95
N LEU A 276 16.62 -20.81 -16.45
CA LEU A 276 15.33 -20.75 -15.76
C LEU A 276 14.65 -22.10 -15.76
N ALA A 277 14.64 -22.78 -16.91
CA ALA A 277 14.13 -24.15 -17.03
C ALA A 277 14.87 -25.10 -16.07
N ALA A 278 16.20 -25.02 -16.03
CA ALA A 278 17.03 -25.84 -15.13
C ALA A 278 16.74 -25.58 -13.64
N LEU A 279 16.42 -24.34 -13.23
CA LEU A 279 15.99 -24.05 -11.86
C LEU A 279 14.63 -24.70 -11.54
N ILE A 280 13.68 -24.60 -12.48
CA ILE A 280 12.34 -25.17 -12.33
C ILE A 280 12.41 -26.70 -12.21
N GLU A 281 13.19 -27.37 -13.07
CA GLU A 281 13.41 -28.82 -13.02
C GLU A 281 14.02 -29.28 -11.69
N LYS A 282 14.89 -28.45 -11.08
CA LYS A 282 15.48 -28.70 -9.76
C LYS A 282 14.56 -28.34 -8.59
N GLY A 283 13.35 -27.85 -8.83
CA GLY A 283 12.43 -27.37 -7.79
C GLY A 283 12.87 -26.09 -7.09
N ALA A 284 13.81 -25.33 -7.66
CA ALA A 284 14.26 -24.04 -7.16
C ALA A 284 13.33 -22.93 -7.69
N LEU A 285 12.14 -22.81 -7.10
CA LEU A 285 11.05 -21.97 -7.58
C LEU A 285 11.01 -20.54 -7.01
N GLY A 286 12.08 -20.08 -6.36
CA GLY A 286 12.17 -18.75 -5.76
C GLY A 286 11.90 -18.73 -4.26
N GLN A 287 11.28 -17.65 -3.77
CA GLN A 287 11.10 -17.38 -2.34
C GLN A 287 10.27 -18.48 -1.63
N LYS A 288 9.29 -19.06 -2.32
CA LYS A 288 8.43 -20.12 -1.77
C LYS A 288 9.17 -21.42 -1.46
N THR A 289 10.27 -21.70 -2.17
CA THR A 289 11.18 -22.84 -1.94
C THR A 289 12.49 -22.42 -1.28
N ARG A 290 12.61 -21.14 -0.88
CA ARG A 290 13.82 -20.50 -0.31
C ARG A 290 15.05 -20.53 -1.23
N GLN A 291 14.87 -20.88 -2.50
CA GLN A 291 15.91 -21.03 -3.49
C GLN A 291 15.32 -20.80 -4.89
N GLY A 292 15.93 -19.90 -5.66
CA GLY A 292 15.61 -19.60 -7.06
C GLY A 292 16.81 -18.94 -7.73
N ILE A 293 16.62 -17.78 -8.35
CA ILE A 293 17.73 -16.98 -8.90
C ILE A 293 18.66 -16.55 -7.77
N TYR A 294 18.09 -16.23 -6.61
CA TYR A 294 18.80 -16.01 -5.38
C TYR A 294 18.65 -17.20 -4.42
N LYS A 295 19.66 -17.41 -3.60
CA LYS A 295 19.57 -18.28 -2.43
C LYS A 295 20.25 -17.62 -1.23
N LYS A 296 19.79 -17.96 -0.05
CA LYS A 296 20.35 -17.48 1.21
C LYS A 296 20.96 -18.63 1.98
N ASP A 297 22.20 -18.48 2.40
CA ASP A 297 22.88 -19.41 3.31
C ASP A 297 23.35 -18.63 4.54
N GLY A 298 22.76 -18.92 5.70
CA GLY A 298 22.94 -18.12 6.91
C GLY A 298 22.59 -16.65 6.70
N LYS A 299 23.59 -15.75 6.81
CA LYS A 299 23.45 -14.30 6.53
C LYS A 299 23.90 -13.92 5.11
N GLN A 300 24.60 -14.80 4.42
CA GLN A 300 25.13 -14.55 3.08
C GLN A 300 24.06 -14.78 2.02
N MET A 301 24.12 -13.96 0.97
CA MET A 301 23.20 -14.04 -0.16
C MET A 301 24.02 -14.42 -1.39
N PHE A 302 23.48 -15.35 -2.18
CA PHE A 302 24.09 -15.82 -3.41
C PHE A 302 23.13 -15.58 -4.57
N VAL A 303 23.70 -15.41 -5.76
CA VAL A 303 22.99 -15.22 -7.02
C VAL A 303 23.49 -16.22 -8.04
N LEU A 304 22.59 -16.72 -8.89
CA LEU A 304 22.94 -17.63 -9.98
C LEU A 304 23.82 -16.92 -11.03
N ASP A 305 24.93 -17.56 -11.39
CA ASP A 305 25.67 -17.28 -12.62
C ASP A 305 25.05 -18.14 -13.75
N PRO A 306 24.30 -17.54 -14.69
CA PRO A 306 23.59 -18.30 -15.71
C PRO A 306 24.52 -19.01 -16.70
N ALA A 307 25.77 -18.54 -16.88
CA ALA A 307 26.72 -19.15 -17.79
C ALA A 307 27.35 -20.42 -17.20
N LYS A 308 27.56 -20.44 -15.88
CA LYS A 308 28.14 -21.58 -15.17
C LYS A 308 27.09 -22.54 -14.60
N GLY A 309 25.88 -22.05 -14.35
CA GLY A 309 24.85 -22.80 -13.62
C GLY A 309 25.15 -22.96 -12.12
N GLU A 310 26.06 -22.13 -11.60
CA GLU A 310 26.53 -22.15 -10.21
C GLU A 310 26.12 -20.88 -9.47
N TYR A 311 26.07 -20.95 -8.13
CA TYR A 311 25.79 -19.77 -7.30
C TYR A 311 27.08 -19.08 -6.89
N VAL A 312 27.14 -17.78 -7.08
CA VAL A 312 28.24 -16.91 -6.63
C VAL A 312 27.76 -15.93 -5.57
N GLU A 313 28.67 -15.36 -4.78
CA GLU A 313 28.31 -14.36 -3.77
C GLU A 313 27.64 -13.13 -4.43
N ALA A 314 26.48 -12.75 -3.90
CA ALA A 314 25.72 -11.60 -4.35
C ALA A 314 26.18 -10.31 -3.65
N GLY A 315 25.80 -9.16 -4.19
CA GLY A 315 26.08 -7.84 -3.61
C GLY A 315 26.94 -6.93 -4.48
N GLN A 316 27.28 -7.35 -5.70
CA GLN A 316 27.93 -6.47 -6.66
C GLN A 316 27.00 -5.31 -7.02
N LYS A 317 27.59 -4.14 -7.14
CA LYS A 317 26.88 -2.88 -7.42
C LYS A 317 27.10 -2.45 -8.86
N GLY A 318 26.15 -1.69 -9.37
CA GLY A 318 26.33 -1.02 -10.66
C GLY A 318 27.58 -0.12 -10.65
N ASP A 319 28.06 0.21 -11.84
CA ASP A 319 29.16 1.14 -12.06
C ASP A 319 28.78 2.53 -11.56
N ASP A 320 29.72 3.21 -10.88
CA ASP A 320 29.45 4.53 -10.29
C ASP A 320 29.21 5.61 -11.35
N ALA A 321 29.82 5.51 -12.54
CA ALA A 321 29.53 6.41 -13.65
C ALA A 321 28.08 6.24 -14.13
N VAL A 322 27.56 5.02 -14.17
CA VAL A 322 26.17 4.74 -14.53
C VAL A 322 25.21 5.22 -13.44
N LYS A 323 25.55 5.01 -12.16
CA LYS A 323 24.79 5.58 -11.05
C LYS A 323 24.75 7.11 -11.10
N ALA A 324 25.83 7.76 -11.55
CA ALA A 324 25.86 9.21 -11.74
C ALA A 324 24.93 9.65 -12.87
N ILE A 325 24.89 8.92 -14.00
CA ILE A 325 23.91 9.16 -15.06
C ILE A 325 22.48 9.05 -14.51
N LEU A 326 22.17 8.00 -13.74
CA LEU A 326 20.83 7.80 -13.18
C LEU A 326 20.39 8.87 -12.16
N LYS A 327 21.33 9.64 -11.59
CA LYS A 327 21.04 10.78 -10.69
C LYS A 327 20.75 12.08 -11.45
N GLU A 328 21.00 12.14 -12.76
CA GLU A 328 20.71 13.31 -13.59
C GLU A 328 19.24 13.69 -13.47
N ALA A 329 18.94 14.93 -13.09
CA ALA A 329 17.58 15.36 -12.78
C ALA A 329 16.71 15.49 -14.05
N ASP A 330 17.31 15.94 -15.16
CA ASP A 330 16.64 16.06 -16.44
C ASP A 330 16.57 14.68 -17.15
N PRO A 331 15.37 14.11 -17.35
CA PRO A 331 15.23 12.82 -18.00
C PRO A 331 15.76 12.83 -19.45
N ALA A 332 15.59 13.90 -20.22
CA ALA A 332 16.07 13.96 -21.59
C ALA A 332 17.61 13.86 -21.65
N VAL A 333 18.30 14.60 -20.77
CA VAL A 333 19.76 14.52 -20.63
C VAL A 333 20.20 13.13 -20.15
N ARG A 334 19.47 12.56 -19.17
CA ARG A 334 19.74 11.22 -18.63
C ARG A 334 19.71 10.16 -19.74
N PHE A 335 18.64 10.14 -20.54
CA PHE A 335 18.48 9.16 -21.61
C PHE A 335 19.49 9.34 -22.74
N LYS A 336 19.82 10.58 -23.10
CA LYS A 336 20.91 10.87 -24.04
C LYS A 336 22.24 10.28 -23.55
N LYS A 337 22.61 10.54 -22.28
CA LYS A 337 23.83 10.00 -21.66
C LYS A 337 23.84 8.47 -21.61
N LEU A 338 22.71 7.82 -21.34
CA LEU A 338 22.62 6.36 -21.38
C LEU A 338 22.90 5.82 -22.78
N ARG A 339 22.27 6.39 -23.81
CA ARG A 339 22.40 5.95 -25.20
C ARG A 339 23.80 6.20 -25.79
N GLU A 340 24.42 7.33 -25.48
CA GLU A 340 25.72 7.72 -26.05
C GLU A 340 26.92 7.11 -25.31
N SER A 341 26.70 6.51 -24.14
CA SER A 341 27.76 5.94 -23.30
C SER A 341 28.35 4.66 -23.91
N GLN A 342 29.67 4.48 -23.81
CA GLN A 342 30.33 3.21 -24.17
C GLN A 342 30.32 2.18 -23.03
N ASN A 343 29.77 2.52 -21.86
CA ASN A 343 29.69 1.60 -20.72
C ASN A 343 28.61 0.52 -20.98
N PRO A 344 28.92 -0.79 -20.86
CA PRO A 344 27.95 -1.86 -21.09
C PRO A 344 26.70 -1.79 -20.21
N GLN A 345 26.81 -1.33 -18.97
CA GLN A 345 25.65 -1.17 -18.07
C GLN A 345 24.74 -0.01 -18.48
N ALA A 346 25.31 1.07 -19.03
CA ALA A 346 24.51 2.18 -19.58
C ALA A 346 23.78 1.77 -20.86
N GLN A 347 24.48 1.07 -21.76
CA GLN A 347 23.90 0.51 -22.99
C GLN A 347 22.80 -0.52 -22.68
N PHE A 348 23.02 -1.37 -21.68
CA PHE A 348 22.00 -2.29 -21.17
C PHE A 348 20.74 -1.56 -20.71
N LEU A 349 20.88 -0.48 -19.91
CA LEU A 349 19.73 0.29 -19.45
C LEU A 349 19.01 0.98 -20.60
N TRP A 350 19.74 1.61 -21.52
CA TRP A 350 19.16 2.21 -22.73
C TRP A 350 18.37 1.16 -23.53
N ALA A 351 18.96 -0.01 -23.78
CA ALA A 351 18.31 -1.08 -24.52
C ALA A 351 17.02 -1.54 -23.84
N CYS A 352 17.04 -1.77 -22.52
CA CYS A 352 15.84 -2.14 -21.76
C CYS A 352 14.71 -1.11 -21.91
N PHE A 353 15.01 0.18 -21.81
CA PHE A 353 14.01 1.23 -21.97
C PHE A 353 13.50 1.32 -23.41
N ARG A 354 14.42 1.38 -24.38
CA ARG A 354 14.10 1.43 -25.81
C ARG A 354 13.14 0.31 -26.18
N ASP A 355 13.45 -0.92 -25.78
CA ASP A 355 12.65 -2.09 -26.18
C ASP A 355 11.28 -2.09 -25.50
N VAL A 356 11.16 -1.62 -24.26
CA VAL A 356 9.86 -1.42 -23.60
C VAL A 356 9.05 -0.32 -24.29
N PHE A 357 9.66 0.83 -24.60
CA PHE A 357 8.98 1.93 -25.31
C PHE A 357 8.51 1.50 -26.70
N HIS A 358 9.35 0.73 -27.40
CA HIS A 358 9.00 0.17 -28.69
C HIS A 358 7.79 -0.76 -28.60
N TYR A 359 7.79 -1.69 -27.63
CA TYR A 359 6.71 -2.64 -27.43
C TYR A 359 5.38 -1.98 -27.07
N ILE A 360 5.37 -1.07 -26.09
CA ILE A 360 4.15 -0.38 -25.67
C ILE A 360 3.62 0.55 -26.77
N GLY A 361 4.51 1.20 -27.53
CA GLY A 361 4.14 2.06 -28.65
C GLY A 361 3.44 1.25 -29.74
N TYR A 362 3.98 0.08 -30.07
CA TYR A 362 3.39 -0.82 -31.06
C TYR A 362 2.03 -1.38 -30.59
N HIS A 363 1.95 -1.88 -29.36
CA HIS A 363 0.79 -2.62 -28.87
C HIS A 363 -0.29 -1.79 -28.15
N LEU A 364 -0.15 -0.48 -28.01
CA LEU A 364 -1.14 0.34 -27.27
C LEU A 364 -2.57 0.10 -27.78
N ALA A 365 -2.77 0.03 -29.10
CA ALA A 365 -4.07 -0.22 -29.70
C ALA A 365 -4.62 -1.63 -29.46
N ASP A 366 -3.77 -2.59 -29.11
CA ASP A 366 -4.15 -3.99 -28.91
C ASP A 366 -4.50 -4.26 -27.45
N VAL A 367 -3.74 -3.70 -26.50
CA VAL A 367 -3.80 -4.12 -25.09
C VAL A 367 -4.68 -3.23 -24.21
N ALA A 368 -4.70 -1.92 -24.45
CA ALA A 368 -5.39 -0.95 -23.59
C ALA A 368 -6.28 0.00 -24.42
N ASP A 369 -7.25 0.67 -23.76
CA ASP A 369 -8.05 1.71 -24.42
C ASP A 369 -7.23 2.99 -24.65
N ASN A 370 -6.40 3.37 -23.69
CA ASN A 370 -5.58 4.57 -23.73
C ASN A 370 -4.27 4.40 -22.92
N ALA A 371 -3.33 5.32 -23.10
CA ALA A 371 -2.02 5.25 -22.46
C ALA A 371 -2.07 5.33 -20.93
N ARG A 372 -3.08 6.00 -20.33
CA ARG A 372 -3.24 6.09 -18.86
C ARG A 372 -3.45 4.71 -18.27
N ASP A 373 -4.31 3.92 -18.90
CA ASP A 373 -4.67 2.58 -18.42
C ASP A 373 -3.45 1.66 -18.43
N LEU A 374 -2.59 1.75 -19.46
CA LEU A 374 -1.33 1.01 -19.52
C LEU A 374 -0.36 1.43 -18.41
N ASP A 375 -0.16 2.74 -18.25
CA ASP A 375 0.79 3.25 -17.27
C ASP A 375 0.33 2.98 -15.83
N LEU A 376 -0.96 3.15 -15.54
CA LEU A 376 -1.54 2.81 -14.24
C LEU A 376 -1.53 1.30 -14.00
N ALA A 377 -1.76 0.46 -15.02
CA ALA A 377 -1.63 -0.99 -14.90
C ALA A 377 -0.20 -1.40 -14.50
N ILE A 378 0.84 -0.78 -15.06
CA ILE A 378 2.22 -1.06 -14.67
C ILE A 378 2.56 -0.48 -13.28
N ARG A 379 2.14 0.75 -12.98
CA ARG A 379 2.37 1.36 -11.67
C ARG A 379 1.72 0.57 -10.54
N TRP A 380 0.46 0.20 -10.70
CA TRP A 380 -0.31 -0.47 -9.66
C TRP A 380 -0.12 -1.99 -9.64
N GLY A 381 0.14 -2.62 -10.79
CA GLY A 381 0.31 -4.07 -10.91
C GLY A 381 1.75 -4.56 -10.69
N PHE A 382 2.75 -3.76 -11.07
CA PHE A 382 4.18 -4.09 -10.91
C PHE A 382 4.91 -3.16 -9.92
N GLY A 383 4.20 -2.21 -9.31
CA GLY A 383 4.72 -1.34 -8.24
C GLY A 383 5.73 -0.30 -8.74
N TRP A 384 5.68 0.09 -10.01
CA TRP A 384 6.53 1.16 -10.54
C TRP A 384 6.01 2.52 -10.08
N SER A 385 6.90 3.46 -9.77
CA SER A 385 6.49 4.82 -9.38
C SER A 385 6.03 5.66 -10.56
N VAL A 386 6.52 5.35 -11.77
CA VAL A 386 6.24 6.06 -13.02
C VAL A 386 5.97 5.03 -14.12
N GLY A 387 4.96 5.25 -14.94
CA GLY A 387 4.61 4.38 -16.04
C GLY A 387 5.62 4.45 -17.20
N PRO A 388 5.65 3.45 -18.08
CA PRO A 388 6.59 3.44 -19.18
C PRO A 388 6.33 4.54 -20.24
N PHE A 389 5.08 4.95 -20.50
CA PHE A 389 4.83 6.10 -21.37
C PHE A 389 5.19 7.43 -20.71
N GLU A 390 4.93 7.59 -19.41
CA GLU A 390 5.39 8.75 -18.63
C GLU A 390 6.93 8.90 -18.71
N THR A 391 7.64 7.78 -18.61
CA THR A 391 9.11 7.75 -18.75
C THR A 391 9.54 8.17 -20.15
N TRP A 392 8.91 7.65 -21.21
CA TRP A 392 9.20 8.05 -22.59
C TRP A 392 8.90 9.54 -22.82
N GLN A 393 7.71 10.01 -22.44
CA GLN A 393 7.30 11.39 -22.63
C GLN A 393 8.23 12.37 -21.92
N SER A 394 8.61 12.11 -20.67
CA SER A 394 9.54 12.96 -19.91
C SER A 394 10.97 12.95 -20.48
N ALA A 395 11.38 11.87 -21.15
CA ALA A 395 12.69 11.76 -21.82
C ALA A 395 12.77 12.51 -23.17
N GLY A 396 11.68 13.13 -23.63
CA GLY A 396 11.59 13.79 -24.93
C GLY A 396 11.05 12.86 -26.00
N TRP A 397 9.71 12.85 -26.14
CA TRP A 397 8.95 11.92 -26.98
C TRP A 397 9.54 11.71 -28.38
N GLN A 398 9.65 12.79 -29.16
CA GLN A 398 10.09 12.76 -30.56
C GLN A 398 11.53 12.25 -30.70
N GLN A 399 12.42 12.71 -29.82
CA GLN A 399 13.82 12.35 -29.89
C GLN A 399 14.02 10.86 -29.56
N VAL A 400 13.29 10.34 -28.57
CA VAL A 400 13.30 8.93 -28.21
C VAL A 400 12.66 8.08 -29.32
N ALA A 401 11.55 8.53 -29.91
CA ALA A 401 10.92 7.83 -31.04
C ALA A 401 11.89 7.68 -32.23
N LYS A 402 12.63 8.75 -32.55
CA LYS A 402 13.70 8.73 -33.55
C LYS A 402 14.82 7.77 -33.18
N TRP A 403 15.27 7.77 -31.92
CA TRP A 403 16.32 6.84 -31.48
C TRP A 403 15.88 5.37 -31.52
N ILE A 404 14.60 5.08 -31.22
CA ILE A 404 14.04 3.74 -31.38
C ILE A 404 14.10 3.32 -32.86
N ASP A 405 13.72 4.20 -33.79
CA ASP A 405 13.75 3.91 -35.22
C ASP A 405 15.18 3.73 -35.76
N GLU A 406 16.13 4.57 -35.32
CA GLU A 406 17.56 4.42 -35.64
C GLU A 406 18.11 3.08 -35.15
N ASP A 407 17.86 2.73 -33.88
CA ASP A 407 18.33 1.48 -33.30
C ASP A 407 17.65 0.26 -33.95
N ARG A 408 16.38 0.38 -34.34
CA ARG A 408 15.66 -0.64 -35.12
C ARG A 408 16.31 -0.84 -36.49
N ALA A 409 16.57 0.24 -37.23
CA ALA A 409 17.23 0.18 -38.54
C ALA A 409 18.66 -0.39 -38.45
N ALA A 410 19.36 -0.13 -37.35
CA ALA A 410 20.68 -0.69 -37.07
C ALA A 410 20.67 -2.14 -36.56
N GLY A 411 19.50 -2.77 -36.36
CA GLY A 411 19.39 -4.13 -35.82
C GLY A 411 19.69 -4.24 -34.32
N ASN A 412 19.70 -3.12 -33.60
CA ASN A 412 19.96 -3.07 -32.17
C ASN A 412 18.72 -3.30 -31.30
N ALA A 413 17.53 -3.04 -31.84
CA ALA A 413 16.24 -3.30 -31.20
C ALA A 413 15.85 -4.78 -31.25
N LEU A 414 14.99 -5.20 -30.32
CA LEU A 414 14.55 -6.59 -30.22
C LEU A 414 13.56 -7.06 -31.29
N SER A 415 13.00 -6.12 -32.06
CA SER A 415 12.12 -6.42 -33.19
C SER A 415 12.37 -5.45 -34.34
N SER A 416 12.12 -5.91 -35.57
CA SER A 416 12.19 -5.12 -36.79
C SER A 416 10.90 -4.34 -37.10
N ALA A 417 9.81 -4.64 -36.39
CA ALA A 417 8.54 -3.92 -36.52
C ALA A 417 8.74 -2.41 -36.33
N GLY A 418 8.07 -1.59 -37.13
CA GLY A 418 8.16 -0.13 -37.02
C GLY A 418 7.23 0.39 -35.92
N LEU A 419 7.62 1.51 -35.30
CA LEU A 419 6.68 2.28 -34.48
C LEU A 419 5.48 2.72 -35.34
N PRO A 420 4.25 2.72 -34.78
CA PRO A 420 3.07 3.14 -35.51
C PRO A 420 3.11 4.64 -35.82
N ALA A 421 2.44 5.04 -36.91
CA ALA A 421 2.43 6.42 -37.40
C ALA A 421 2.03 7.45 -36.31
N TRP A 422 1.12 7.09 -35.41
CA TRP A 422 0.70 8.00 -34.34
C TRP A 422 1.84 8.35 -33.38
N ALA A 423 2.77 7.43 -33.13
CA ALA A 423 3.90 7.64 -32.22
C ALA A 423 4.99 8.50 -32.87
N LEU A 424 5.09 8.47 -34.20
CA LEU A 424 6.06 9.21 -35.03
C LEU A 424 5.53 10.55 -35.55
N ASP A 425 4.29 10.93 -35.21
CA ASP A 425 3.70 12.22 -35.60
C ASP A 425 4.55 13.37 -35.05
N GLY A 426 5.13 14.19 -35.94
CA GLY A 426 6.03 15.29 -35.59
C GLY A 426 5.42 16.37 -34.70
N ASN A 427 4.09 16.45 -34.59
CA ASN A 427 3.40 17.38 -33.70
C ASN A 427 3.15 16.81 -32.29
N ARG A 428 3.44 15.52 -32.06
CA ARG A 428 3.16 14.86 -30.78
C ARG A 428 4.30 15.08 -29.77
N SER A 429 4.01 15.74 -28.66
CA SER A 429 4.98 15.86 -27.55
C SER A 429 4.86 14.77 -26.49
N GLY A 430 3.85 13.90 -26.59
CA GLY A 430 3.55 12.88 -25.59
C GLY A 430 2.23 12.15 -25.81
N VAL A 431 1.80 11.40 -24.80
CA VAL A 431 0.50 10.72 -24.75
C VAL A 431 -0.37 11.15 -23.57
N HIS A 432 0.16 11.93 -22.64
CA HIS A 432 -0.58 12.43 -21.49
C HIS A 432 -0.60 13.96 -21.49
N PHE A 433 -1.79 14.52 -21.37
CA PHE A 433 -2.07 15.96 -21.46
C PHE A 433 -3.14 16.36 -20.43
N PRO A 434 -3.32 17.67 -20.17
CA PRO A 434 -4.36 18.19 -19.28
C PRO A 434 -5.77 17.69 -19.59
N GLU A 435 -6.10 17.52 -20.87
CA GLU A 435 -7.42 17.10 -21.37
C GLU A 435 -7.64 15.58 -21.27
N GLY A 436 -6.56 14.79 -21.17
CA GLY A 436 -6.64 13.34 -21.11
C GLY A 436 -5.42 12.61 -21.65
N SER A 437 -5.57 11.30 -21.81
CA SER A 437 -4.51 10.43 -22.33
C SER A 437 -4.88 9.85 -23.68
N TYR A 438 -3.90 9.73 -24.56
CA TYR A 438 -4.10 9.30 -25.94
C TYR A 438 -4.58 7.85 -26.04
N SER A 439 -5.61 7.64 -26.85
CA SER A 439 -6.11 6.33 -27.28
C SER A 439 -5.67 6.06 -28.70
N ALA A 440 -4.85 5.02 -28.90
CA ALA A 440 -4.43 4.61 -30.24
C ALA A 440 -5.58 4.05 -31.08
N THR A 441 -6.60 3.44 -30.45
CA THR A 441 -7.78 2.92 -31.16
C THR A 441 -8.73 4.02 -31.60
N LYS A 442 -8.94 5.05 -30.76
CA LYS A 442 -9.86 6.16 -31.05
C LYS A 442 -9.18 7.35 -31.74
N ASN A 443 -7.84 7.35 -31.80
CA ASN A 443 -7.01 8.45 -32.29
C ASN A 443 -7.39 9.82 -31.68
N THR A 444 -7.63 9.84 -30.37
CA THR A 444 -8.02 11.04 -29.63
C THR A 444 -7.56 10.97 -28.17
N LEU A 445 -7.61 12.09 -27.46
CA LEU A 445 -7.40 12.14 -26.01
C LEU A 445 -8.66 11.70 -25.27
N VAL A 446 -8.49 10.80 -24.30
CA VAL A 446 -9.57 10.27 -23.47
C VAL A 446 -9.46 10.85 -22.06
N PRO A 447 -10.49 11.56 -21.57
CA PRO A 447 -10.50 12.08 -20.21
C PRO A 447 -10.59 10.93 -19.19
N ARG A 448 -10.59 11.25 -17.90
CA ARG A 448 -10.87 10.24 -16.86
C ARG A 448 -12.32 9.75 -16.96
N SER A 449 -12.56 8.55 -16.45
CA SER A 449 -13.90 8.00 -16.28
C SER A 449 -14.77 8.98 -15.48
N SER A 450 -16.03 9.13 -15.90
CA SER A 450 -17.03 9.97 -15.24
C SER A 450 -17.85 9.22 -14.19
N LEU A 451 -17.50 7.97 -13.86
CA LEU A 451 -18.16 7.25 -12.78
C LEU A 451 -18.03 8.02 -11.46
N ASP A 452 -19.10 8.04 -10.69
CA ASP A 452 -19.27 8.80 -9.44
C ASP A 452 -18.19 8.48 -8.39
N VAL A 453 -17.65 7.25 -8.40
CA VAL A 453 -16.58 6.86 -7.49
C VAL A 453 -15.27 7.63 -7.72
N TYR A 454 -15.01 8.12 -8.93
CA TYR A 454 -13.83 8.92 -9.21
C TYR A 454 -14.01 10.39 -8.83
N ALA A 455 -15.25 10.90 -8.76
CA ALA A 455 -15.53 12.24 -8.23
C ALA A 455 -15.24 12.35 -6.72
N ARG A 456 -15.20 11.21 -6.01
CA ARG A 456 -14.80 11.12 -4.60
C ARG A 456 -13.28 11.22 -4.41
N GLN A 457 -12.50 11.09 -5.49
CA GLN A 457 -11.04 11.10 -5.45
C GLN A 457 -10.51 12.51 -5.73
N LEU A 458 -10.52 13.37 -4.71
CA LEU A 458 -10.15 14.79 -4.86
C LEU A 458 -8.68 14.99 -5.27
N ALA A 459 -7.81 14.04 -4.93
CA ALA A 459 -6.43 13.94 -5.40
C ALA A 459 -6.17 12.51 -5.91
N PRO A 460 -6.54 12.19 -7.17
CA PRO A 460 -6.37 10.84 -7.70
C PRO A 460 -4.90 10.59 -8.09
N ALA A 461 -4.53 9.32 -8.31
CA ALA A 461 -3.23 8.98 -8.88
C ALA A 461 -3.06 9.67 -10.25
N ARG A 462 -2.12 10.61 -10.37
CA ARG A 462 -1.87 11.34 -11.62
C ARG A 462 -0.83 10.64 -12.50
N VAL A 463 -1.01 10.75 -13.81
CA VAL A 463 0.05 10.50 -14.80
C VAL A 463 0.67 11.84 -15.23
N LEU A 464 1.90 11.80 -15.76
CA LEU A 464 2.62 12.96 -16.28
C LEU A 464 1.73 13.85 -17.16
N GLY A 465 1.82 15.17 -17.04
CA GLY A 465 1.07 16.09 -17.90
C GLY A 465 -0.41 16.29 -17.52
N GLU A 466 -0.98 15.49 -16.62
CA GLU A 466 -2.29 15.80 -16.04
C GLU A 466 -2.23 17.02 -15.11
N ASN A 467 -3.30 17.80 -15.11
CA ASN A 467 -3.44 18.93 -14.20
C ASN A 467 -3.34 18.48 -12.74
N ALA A 468 -2.68 19.29 -11.91
CA ALA A 468 -2.74 19.13 -10.47
C ALA A 468 -4.20 19.26 -9.98
N PRO A 469 -4.60 18.46 -8.97
CA PRO A 469 -5.93 18.62 -8.40
C PRO A 469 -6.09 20.03 -7.83
N LYS A 470 -7.22 20.66 -8.14
CA LYS A 470 -7.58 21.96 -7.55
C LYS A 470 -8.13 21.72 -6.15
N LEU A 471 -7.24 21.52 -5.18
CA LEU A 471 -7.60 21.20 -3.80
C LEU A 471 -8.21 22.38 -3.03
N GLY A 472 -7.98 23.60 -3.49
CA GLY A 472 -8.49 24.81 -2.86
C GLY A 472 -7.48 25.96 -2.86
N GLU A 473 -7.92 27.11 -2.35
CA GLU A 473 -7.11 28.30 -2.14
C GLU A 473 -6.29 28.17 -0.86
N THR A 474 -5.00 28.51 -0.92
CA THR A 474 -4.14 28.60 0.27
C THR A 474 -4.55 29.81 1.11
N VAL A 475 -4.91 29.57 2.37
CA VAL A 475 -5.33 30.60 3.33
C VAL A 475 -4.16 31.02 4.23
N PHE A 476 -3.29 30.06 4.55
CA PHE A 476 -2.08 30.28 5.34
C PHE A 476 -1.02 29.25 4.95
N GLU A 477 0.25 29.67 4.93
CA GLU A 477 1.39 28.79 4.65
C GLU A 477 2.62 29.29 5.42
N ASN A 478 3.38 28.36 5.98
CA ASN A 478 4.72 28.58 6.51
C ASN A 478 5.62 27.39 6.13
N ASP A 479 6.87 27.36 6.58
CA ASP A 479 7.81 26.27 6.26
C ASP A 479 7.34 24.88 6.75
N GLY A 480 6.40 24.83 7.70
CA GLY A 480 5.91 23.59 8.31
C GLY A 480 4.58 23.08 7.74
N VAL A 481 3.65 23.97 7.40
CA VAL A 481 2.30 23.61 6.98
C VAL A 481 1.78 24.49 5.85
N ARG A 482 0.84 23.91 5.08
CA ARG A 482 -0.07 24.62 4.19
C ARG A 482 -1.50 24.40 4.66
N ALA A 483 -2.24 25.48 4.91
CA ALA A 483 -3.67 25.45 5.21
C ALA A 483 -4.47 26.00 4.01
N PHE A 484 -5.45 25.24 3.53
CA PHE A 484 -6.23 25.57 2.34
C PHE A 484 -7.71 25.20 2.49
N THR A 485 -8.57 25.82 1.66
CA THR A 485 -10.01 25.53 1.63
C THR A 485 -10.55 25.50 0.21
N SER A 486 -11.59 24.69 -0.02
CA SER A 486 -12.36 24.69 -1.27
C SER A 486 -13.65 25.51 -1.19
N GLY A 487 -13.83 26.30 -0.12
CA GLY A 487 -15.03 27.14 0.07
C GLY A 487 -16.25 26.41 0.62
N ASP A 488 -16.07 25.19 1.13
CA ASP A 488 -17.12 24.34 1.70
C ASP A 488 -17.14 24.37 3.24
N GLY A 489 -16.57 25.42 3.85
CA GLY A 489 -16.55 25.59 5.30
C GLY A 489 -15.53 24.73 6.05
N VAL A 490 -14.70 23.95 5.35
CA VAL A 490 -13.62 23.15 5.97
C VAL A 490 -12.26 23.75 5.65
N LEU A 491 -11.43 23.94 6.68
CA LEU A 491 -10.00 24.21 6.52
C LEU A 491 -9.23 22.89 6.52
N VAL A 492 -8.38 22.67 5.53
CA VAL A 492 -7.52 21.49 5.44
C VAL A 492 -6.08 21.92 5.70
N VAL A 493 -5.38 21.24 6.60
CA VAL A 493 -3.95 21.49 6.89
C VAL A 493 -3.11 20.29 6.46
N SER A 494 -2.07 20.57 5.67
CA SER A 494 -1.05 19.62 5.23
C SER A 494 0.31 19.99 5.80
N PHE A 495 1.09 18.99 6.22
CA PHE A 495 2.46 19.19 6.68
C PHE A 495 3.39 19.18 5.46
N LEU A 496 4.35 20.08 5.44
CA LEU A 496 5.31 20.26 4.34
C LEU A 496 6.69 19.66 4.66
N SER A 497 6.92 19.32 5.93
CA SER A 497 8.15 18.68 6.38
C SER A 497 8.34 17.31 5.73
N LYS A 498 9.61 16.89 5.59
CA LYS A 498 9.95 15.59 5.00
C LYS A 498 9.30 14.45 5.79
N ALA A 499 8.56 13.58 5.07
CA ALA A 499 7.78 12.50 5.67
C ALA A 499 6.80 12.96 6.77
N HIS A 500 6.41 14.25 6.72
CA HIS A 500 5.47 14.90 7.62
C HIS A 500 5.91 14.79 9.09
N ALA A 501 7.21 14.87 9.34
CA ALA A 501 7.79 14.92 10.69
C ALA A 501 7.37 16.21 11.42
N ILE A 502 7.01 16.11 12.68
CA ILE A 502 6.44 17.23 13.44
C ILE A 502 7.56 17.97 14.16
N GLY A 503 8.00 19.09 13.59
CA GLY A 503 8.95 20.02 14.19
C GLY A 503 8.30 21.36 14.58
N PRO A 504 9.09 22.33 15.07
CA PRO A 504 8.58 23.63 15.55
C PRO A 504 7.69 24.38 14.54
N ALA A 505 8.08 24.43 13.26
CA ALA A 505 7.30 25.11 12.22
C ALA A 505 5.93 24.44 11.98
N VAL A 506 5.85 23.11 12.12
CA VAL A 506 4.60 22.35 12.03
C VAL A 506 3.70 22.68 13.22
N LEU A 507 4.26 22.71 14.44
CA LEU A 507 3.51 23.07 15.64
C LEU A 507 2.96 24.49 15.54
N GLU A 508 3.79 25.47 15.19
CA GLU A 508 3.36 26.86 15.00
C GLU A 508 2.25 26.97 13.94
N GLY A 509 2.48 26.36 12.77
CA GLY A 509 1.54 26.40 11.67
C GLY A 509 0.20 25.73 11.99
N LEU A 510 0.22 24.59 12.67
CA LEU A 510 -0.99 23.87 13.09
C LEU A 510 -1.77 24.67 14.13
N ASN A 511 -1.09 25.29 15.10
CA ASN A 511 -1.72 26.18 16.07
C ASN A 511 -2.40 27.37 15.37
N LYS A 512 -1.74 27.98 14.38
CA LYS A 512 -2.32 29.06 13.58
C LYS A 512 -3.51 28.58 12.75
N ALA A 513 -3.44 27.37 12.20
CA ALA A 513 -4.56 26.78 11.46
C ALA A 513 -5.77 26.52 12.37
N ILE A 514 -5.57 26.08 13.62
CA ILE A 514 -6.64 25.94 14.61
C ILE A 514 -7.28 27.31 14.90
N ASP A 515 -6.47 28.35 15.13
CA ASP A 515 -6.99 29.72 15.37
C ASP A 515 -7.87 30.20 14.20
N LEU A 516 -7.39 30.03 12.97
CA LEU A 516 -8.14 30.41 11.77
C LEU A 516 -9.41 29.58 11.60
N ALA A 517 -9.34 28.29 11.88
CA ALA A 517 -10.45 27.38 11.74
C ALA A 517 -11.57 27.68 12.75
N GLU A 518 -11.24 27.98 14.01
CA GLU A 518 -12.23 28.38 15.02
C GLU A 518 -12.91 29.73 14.73
N ASP A 519 -12.21 30.65 14.05
CA ASP A 519 -12.73 31.97 13.70
C ASP A 519 -13.62 31.96 12.44
N GLN A 520 -13.24 31.18 11.41
CA GLN A 520 -13.76 31.36 10.04
C GLN A 520 -14.34 30.11 9.40
N TYR A 521 -14.15 28.93 10.01
CA TYR A 521 -14.52 27.65 9.40
C TYR A 521 -15.39 26.82 10.34
N GLN A 522 -16.06 25.83 9.77
CA GLN A 522 -16.90 24.91 10.52
C GLN A 522 -16.10 23.72 11.07
N ALA A 523 -14.96 23.39 10.45
CA ALA A 523 -14.14 22.24 10.83
C ALA A 523 -12.69 22.35 10.33
N LEU A 524 -11.80 21.56 10.94
CA LEU A 524 -10.40 21.40 10.55
C LEU A 524 -10.14 19.93 10.16
N VAL A 525 -9.50 19.71 9.01
CA VAL A 525 -9.04 18.38 8.57
C VAL A 525 -7.51 18.39 8.45
N ILE A 526 -6.84 17.45 9.11
CA ILE A 526 -5.41 17.18 8.91
C ILE A 526 -5.28 16.09 7.85
N TRP A 527 -4.71 16.43 6.69
CA TRP A 527 -4.57 15.50 5.56
C TRP A 527 -3.39 15.90 4.65
N HIS A 528 -2.80 14.92 3.98
CA HIS A 528 -1.71 15.09 3.02
C HIS A 528 -2.01 14.30 1.74
N GLU A 529 -1.62 14.84 0.57
CA GLU A 529 -1.79 14.14 -0.72
C GLU A 529 -1.02 12.81 -0.73
N ASP A 530 0.23 12.85 -0.28
CA ASP A 530 1.10 11.68 -0.23
C ASP A 530 1.12 11.01 1.16
N ALA A 531 1.34 9.69 1.18
CA ALA A 531 1.64 8.96 2.40
C ALA A 531 3.13 9.16 2.77
N PRO A 532 3.53 9.05 4.05
CA PRO A 532 2.74 8.66 5.23
C PRO A 532 1.88 9.81 5.81
N PHE A 533 1.10 9.58 6.86
CA PHE A 533 0.48 10.67 7.64
C PHE A 533 1.53 11.43 8.45
N SER A 534 2.34 10.73 9.25
CA SER A 534 3.50 11.32 9.93
C SER A 534 4.40 10.22 10.52
N VAL A 535 5.71 10.43 10.44
CA VAL A 535 6.72 9.58 11.11
C VAL A 535 6.97 9.95 12.58
N GLY A 536 6.28 10.96 13.10
CA GLY A 536 6.40 11.42 14.49
C GLY A 536 7.19 12.71 14.64
N ALA A 537 7.66 12.98 15.85
CA ALA A 537 8.40 14.19 16.18
C ALA A 537 9.74 14.27 15.41
N ASP A 538 10.09 15.47 14.95
CA ASP A 538 11.37 15.74 14.31
C ASP A 538 12.48 15.85 15.35
N LEU A 539 13.10 14.72 15.68
CA LEU A 539 14.24 14.69 16.62
C LEU A 539 15.46 15.43 16.07
N GLN A 540 15.60 15.61 14.75
CA GLN A 540 16.73 16.35 14.18
C GLN A 540 16.64 17.84 14.51
N SER A 541 15.43 18.42 14.53
CA SER A 541 15.26 19.84 14.88
C SER A 541 15.64 20.14 16.33
N MET A 542 15.63 19.15 17.22
CA MET A 542 16.01 19.31 18.63
C MET A 542 17.52 19.13 18.88
N MET A 543 18.28 18.62 17.91
CA MET A 543 19.70 18.32 18.09
C MET A 543 20.57 19.53 18.50
N PRO A 544 20.37 20.75 17.95
CA PRO A 544 21.17 21.90 18.37
C PRO A 544 21.01 22.24 19.86
N ALA A 545 19.76 22.32 20.35
CA ALA A 545 19.47 22.58 21.77
C ALA A 545 20.05 21.47 22.66
N PHE A 546 19.91 20.22 22.22
CA PHE A 546 20.47 19.05 22.89
C PHE A 546 22.01 19.12 22.98
N MET A 547 22.72 19.47 21.90
CA MET A 547 24.18 19.60 21.89
C MET A 547 24.69 20.73 22.79
N MET A 548 23.89 21.79 22.96
CA MET A 548 24.19 22.91 23.85
C MET A 548 23.79 22.64 25.31
N GLY A 549 23.09 21.54 25.59
CA GLY A 549 22.55 21.25 26.92
C GLY A 549 21.43 22.20 27.35
N ASP A 550 20.73 22.81 26.38
CA ASP A 550 19.61 23.72 26.61
C ASP A 550 18.32 22.94 26.88
N TRP A 551 18.22 22.43 28.11
CA TRP A 551 17.07 21.61 28.53
C TRP A 551 15.77 22.40 28.65
N ASP A 552 15.85 23.72 28.89
CA ASP A 552 14.68 24.58 29.02
C ASP A 552 14.03 24.79 27.65
N ALA A 553 14.82 24.97 26.58
CA ALA A 553 14.31 25.03 25.22
C ALA A 553 13.64 23.71 24.78
N ILE A 554 14.20 22.56 25.19
CA ILE A 554 13.62 21.25 24.90
C ILE A 554 12.31 21.06 25.68
N ASP A 555 12.27 21.38 26.97
CA ASP A 555 11.05 21.32 27.78
C ASP A 555 9.96 22.21 27.18
N ALA A 556 10.30 23.43 26.78
CA ALA A 556 9.37 24.34 26.10
C ALA A 556 8.81 23.74 24.81
N THR A 557 9.63 23.06 24.01
CA THR A 557 9.20 22.40 22.77
C THR A 557 8.27 21.23 23.05
N VAL A 558 8.59 20.38 24.03
CA VAL A 558 7.73 19.25 24.44
C VAL A 558 6.40 19.77 25.01
N ASN A 559 6.45 20.82 25.83
CA ASN A 559 5.25 21.47 26.37
C ASN A 559 4.38 22.06 25.24
N GLN A 560 4.98 22.71 24.23
CA GLN A 560 4.25 23.20 23.07
C GLN A 560 3.61 22.05 22.29
N PHE A 561 4.30 20.91 22.16
CA PHE A 561 3.76 19.71 21.52
C PHE A 561 2.52 19.20 22.26
N GLN A 562 2.60 18.99 23.58
CA GLN A 562 1.46 18.59 24.41
C GLN A 562 0.31 19.60 24.34
N ALA A 563 0.62 20.90 24.42
CA ALA A 563 -0.39 21.96 24.29
C ALA A 563 -1.10 21.89 22.93
N THR A 564 -0.36 21.63 21.85
CA THR A 564 -0.92 21.47 20.50
C THR A 564 -1.84 20.25 20.42
N SER A 565 -1.44 19.09 20.95
CA SER A 565 -2.31 17.91 21.05
C SER A 565 -3.61 18.21 21.80
N MET A 566 -3.52 18.93 22.93
CA MET A 566 -4.70 19.29 23.72
C MET A 566 -5.58 20.34 23.03
N ARG A 567 -5.02 21.21 22.20
CA ARG A 567 -5.78 22.12 21.35
C ARG A 567 -6.55 21.41 20.25
N LEU A 568 -5.99 20.35 19.65
CA LEU A 568 -6.74 19.50 18.72
C LEU A 568 -7.96 18.89 19.41
N ARG A 569 -7.79 18.39 20.64
CA ARG A 569 -8.85 17.73 21.42
C ARG A 569 -9.95 18.67 21.91
N TYR A 570 -9.60 19.92 22.22
CA TYR A 570 -10.50 20.88 22.85
C TYR A 570 -10.86 22.07 21.96
N SER A 571 -10.64 21.94 20.65
CA SER A 571 -11.04 22.95 19.70
C SER A 571 -12.55 23.14 19.71
N GLN A 572 -13.01 24.38 19.52
CA GLN A 572 -14.44 24.71 19.46
C GLN A 572 -15.13 24.19 18.19
N ILE A 573 -14.36 23.71 17.23
CA ILE A 573 -14.81 23.07 15.99
C ILE A 573 -14.32 21.61 15.95
N PRO A 574 -14.97 20.73 15.18
CA PRO A 574 -14.49 19.37 15.01
C PRO A 574 -13.15 19.33 14.26
N VAL A 575 -12.21 18.56 14.80
CA VAL A 575 -10.93 18.25 14.17
C VAL A 575 -10.92 16.79 13.70
N VAL A 576 -10.69 16.59 12.39
CA VAL A 576 -10.64 15.26 11.78
C VAL A 576 -9.23 14.96 11.26
N ALA A 577 -8.66 13.82 11.67
CA ALA A 577 -7.40 13.34 11.11
C ALA A 577 -7.66 12.32 10.00
N ALA A 578 -7.15 12.57 8.80
CA ALA A 578 -7.24 11.66 7.66
C ALA A 578 -5.89 10.99 7.41
N THR A 579 -5.78 9.69 7.74
CA THR A 579 -4.48 9.00 7.86
C THR A 579 -4.28 7.94 6.77
N GLN A 580 -3.04 7.79 6.31
CA GLN A 580 -2.60 6.70 5.43
C GLN A 580 -1.10 6.42 5.64
N GLY A 581 -0.64 5.19 5.37
CA GLY A 581 0.76 4.83 5.60
C GLY A 581 1.11 4.94 7.10
N TYR A 582 2.25 5.53 7.44
CA TYR A 582 2.67 5.64 8.84
C TYR A 582 1.95 6.78 9.58
N ALA A 583 1.44 6.49 10.77
CA ALA A 583 1.02 7.46 11.78
C ALA A 583 1.73 7.09 13.09
N PHE A 584 2.99 7.51 13.22
CA PHE A 584 3.88 7.04 14.30
C PHE A 584 4.22 8.14 15.30
N GLY A 585 4.42 7.71 16.54
CA GLY A 585 4.81 8.57 17.66
C GLY A 585 3.94 9.82 17.76
N GLY A 586 4.53 11.00 17.73
CA GLY A 586 3.81 12.29 17.68
C GLY A 586 2.66 12.37 16.67
N GLY A 587 2.77 11.71 15.51
CA GLY A 587 1.69 11.61 14.54
C GLY A 587 0.51 10.76 15.05
N CYS A 588 0.81 9.64 15.72
CA CYS A 588 -0.18 8.84 16.43
C CYS A 588 -0.83 9.65 17.57
N GLU A 589 -0.05 10.46 18.29
CA GLU A 589 -0.56 11.30 19.38
C GLU A 589 -1.55 12.33 18.86
N PHE A 590 -1.28 13.02 17.75
CA PHE A 590 -2.25 13.94 17.12
C PHE A 590 -3.51 13.21 16.65
N VAL A 591 -3.36 12.02 16.05
CA VAL A 591 -4.51 11.19 15.64
C VAL A 591 -5.38 10.80 16.84
N MET A 592 -4.75 10.43 17.95
CA MET A 592 -5.44 10.03 19.18
C MET A 592 -6.20 11.20 19.84
N HIS A 593 -5.77 12.44 19.58
CA HIS A 593 -6.39 13.66 20.09
C HIS A 593 -7.41 14.30 19.12
N ALA A 594 -7.56 13.79 17.89
CA ALA A 594 -8.59 14.24 16.97
C ALA A 594 -10.00 13.76 17.37
N ASP A 595 -11.02 14.55 17.07
CA ASP A 595 -12.41 14.24 17.40
C ASP A 595 -12.96 13.08 16.60
N LYS A 596 -12.46 12.91 15.37
CA LYS A 596 -12.73 11.77 14.50
C LYS A 596 -11.49 11.44 13.67
N VAL A 597 -11.31 10.16 13.39
CA VAL A 597 -10.28 9.69 12.46
C VAL A 597 -10.94 9.04 11.24
N VAL A 598 -10.45 9.38 10.05
CA VAL A 598 -10.71 8.68 8.80
C VAL A 598 -9.40 8.02 8.36
N ALA A 599 -9.27 6.72 8.60
CA ALA A 599 -8.05 5.97 8.35
C ALA A 599 -8.15 5.15 7.08
N GLY A 600 -7.12 5.19 6.23
CA GLY A 600 -6.94 4.21 5.17
C GLY A 600 -6.76 2.81 5.77
N LEU A 601 -7.21 1.76 5.10
CA LEU A 601 -7.02 0.38 5.57
C LEU A 601 -5.55 0.09 5.91
N GLU A 602 -4.65 0.62 5.09
CA GLU A 602 -3.19 0.54 5.22
C GLU A 602 -2.59 1.70 6.03
N THR A 603 -3.30 2.18 7.05
CA THR A 603 -2.72 3.00 8.13
C THR A 603 -2.00 2.09 9.12
N TYR A 604 -0.69 2.29 9.22
CA TYR A 604 0.21 1.67 10.19
C TYR A 604 0.41 2.66 11.34
N ILE A 605 -0.15 2.37 12.51
CA ILE A 605 -0.27 3.33 13.60
C ILE A 605 0.32 2.79 14.90
N GLY A 606 1.03 3.66 15.64
CA GLY A 606 1.44 3.34 17.00
C GLY A 606 2.43 4.31 17.63
N LEU A 607 2.59 4.14 18.94
CA LEU A 607 3.53 4.87 19.78
C LEU A 607 4.87 4.12 19.79
N VAL A 608 5.86 4.64 19.06
CA VAL A 608 7.11 3.94 18.71
C VAL A 608 8.35 4.48 19.44
N GLU A 609 8.16 5.45 20.33
CA GLU A 609 9.20 6.22 21.02
C GLU A 609 10.18 5.34 21.79
N VAL A 610 9.74 4.20 22.32
CA VAL A 610 10.60 3.23 23.03
C VAL A 610 11.74 2.74 22.12
N GLY A 611 11.50 2.66 20.81
CA GLY A 611 12.50 2.29 19.81
C GLY A 611 13.67 3.27 19.69
N VAL A 612 13.48 4.53 20.10
CA VAL A 612 14.55 5.55 20.20
C VAL A 612 14.95 5.84 21.65
N GLY A 613 14.45 5.07 22.61
CA GLY A 613 14.78 5.21 24.03
C GLY A 613 13.94 6.25 24.79
N LEU A 614 12.80 6.66 24.23
CA LEU A 614 11.88 7.63 24.82
C LEU A 614 10.54 6.97 25.16
N LEU A 615 9.69 7.71 25.87
CA LEU A 615 8.26 7.42 25.97
C LEU A 615 7.48 8.49 25.17
N PRO A 616 6.19 8.27 24.84
CA PRO A 616 5.36 9.28 24.18
C PRO A 616 5.42 10.64 24.90
N GLY A 617 5.63 11.73 24.18
CA GLY A 617 5.86 13.06 24.77
C GLY A 617 4.78 14.08 24.47
N GLY A 618 3.77 13.72 23.68
CA GLY A 618 2.70 14.57 23.19
C GLY A 618 1.31 14.18 23.69
N GLY A 619 1.21 13.42 24.78
CA GLY A 619 -0.02 12.99 25.43
C GLY A 619 -0.44 11.53 25.16
N GLY A 620 0.41 10.72 24.54
CA GLY A 620 0.11 9.31 24.25
C GLY A 620 -0.10 8.46 25.51
N CYS A 621 0.72 8.63 26.55
CA CYS A 621 0.52 7.93 27.82
C CYS A 621 -0.75 8.42 28.51
N LYS A 622 -0.99 9.74 28.49
CA LYS A 622 -2.21 10.37 29.03
C LYS A 622 -3.46 9.77 28.42
N GLU A 623 -3.52 9.71 27.09
CA GLU A 623 -4.73 9.27 26.40
C GLU A 623 -5.04 7.79 26.65
N PHE A 624 -4.01 6.94 26.74
CA PHE A 624 -4.19 5.54 27.13
C PHE A 624 -4.58 5.36 28.60
N ALA A 625 -4.00 6.13 29.53
CA ALA A 625 -4.42 6.11 30.93
C ALA A 625 -5.90 6.52 31.08
N LEU A 626 -6.32 7.57 30.38
CA LEU A 626 -7.72 8.03 30.37
C LEU A 626 -8.66 6.98 29.76
N ARG A 627 -8.31 6.39 28.61
CA ARG A 627 -9.10 5.33 27.98
C ARG A 627 -9.23 4.10 28.88
N ALA A 628 -8.17 3.70 29.55
CA ALA A 628 -8.20 2.62 30.53
C ALA A 628 -9.17 2.93 31.67
N ALA A 629 -9.09 4.13 32.25
CA ALA A 629 -9.97 4.55 33.34
C ALA A 629 -11.45 4.59 32.91
N GLN A 630 -11.75 5.03 31.68
CA GLN A 630 -13.11 5.05 31.13
C GLN A 630 -13.66 3.65 30.84
N GLN A 631 -12.80 2.70 30.47
CA GLN A 631 -13.19 1.30 30.19
C GLN A 631 -13.21 0.43 31.45
N ALA A 632 -12.57 0.87 32.53
CA ALA A 632 -12.44 0.12 33.77
C ALA A 632 -13.81 -0.19 34.37
N LYS A 633 -14.09 -1.48 34.60
CA LYS A 633 -15.26 -1.96 35.34
C LYS A 633 -14.92 -2.12 36.83
N GLY A 634 -14.33 -1.08 37.42
CA GLY A 634 -13.84 -1.06 38.81
C GLY A 634 -12.37 -1.47 38.99
N ASP A 635 -11.73 -2.02 37.96
CA ASP A 635 -10.28 -2.36 37.97
C ASP A 635 -9.55 -1.60 36.86
N VAL A 636 -8.89 -0.50 37.24
CA VAL A 636 -8.13 0.35 36.31
C VAL A 636 -6.87 -0.38 35.81
N LEU A 637 -6.21 -1.17 36.66
CA LEU A 637 -4.98 -1.86 36.29
C LEU A 637 -5.24 -2.91 35.20
N ALA A 638 -6.34 -3.67 35.33
CA ALA A 638 -6.73 -4.66 34.33
C ALA A 638 -6.97 -4.01 32.96
N ALA A 639 -7.66 -2.87 32.92
CA ALA A 639 -7.91 -2.12 31.67
C ALA A 639 -6.64 -1.46 31.11
N LEU A 640 -5.69 -1.07 31.98
CA LEU A 640 -4.46 -0.39 31.59
C LEU A 640 -3.41 -1.33 30.98
N LYS A 641 -3.40 -2.61 31.39
CA LYS A 641 -2.32 -3.55 31.09
C LYS A 641 -2.02 -3.68 29.59
N ASP A 642 -3.04 -3.81 28.75
CA ASP A 642 -2.85 -3.97 27.31
C ASP A 642 -2.32 -2.69 26.64
N TYR A 643 -2.79 -1.52 27.11
CA TYR A 643 -2.29 -0.23 26.66
C TYR A 643 -0.84 0.00 27.09
N PHE A 644 -0.50 -0.31 28.34
CA PHE A 644 0.87 -0.28 28.84
C PHE A 644 1.78 -1.16 27.98
N MET A 645 1.37 -2.41 27.74
CA MET A 645 2.15 -3.34 26.92
C MET A 645 2.31 -2.87 25.48
N ALA A 646 1.29 -2.21 24.90
CA ALA A 646 1.39 -1.64 23.57
C ALA A 646 2.49 -0.57 23.49
N ILE A 647 2.57 0.35 24.44
CA ILE A 647 3.63 1.38 24.49
C ILE A 647 4.99 0.75 24.82
N ALA A 648 5.07 -0.04 25.89
CA ALA A 648 6.33 -0.62 26.39
C ALA A 648 7.02 -1.53 25.37
N THR A 649 6.26 -2.13 24.44
CA THR A 649 6.80 -2.98 23.36
C THR A 649 6.84 -2.30 22.00
N ALA A 650 6.45 -1.02 21.90
CA ALA A 650 6.28 -0.28 20.65
C ALA A 650 5.42 -1.04 19.63
N ARG A 651 4.29 -1.62 20.09
CA ARG A 651 3.39 -2.40 19.25
C ARG A 651 2.71 -1.49 18.23
N VAL A 652 2.94 -1.77 16.95
CA VAL A 652 2.30 -1.08 15.83
C VAL A 652 1.10 -1.88 15.33
N GLY A 653 -0.02 -1.21 15.09
CA GLY A 653 -1.12 -1.77 14.30
C GLY A 653 -0.73 -1.79 12.83
N THR A 654 -0.77 -2.95 12.19
CA THR A 654 -0.38 -3.14 10.77
C THR A 654 -1.54 -2.95 9.78
N SER A 655 -2.64 -2.39 10.27
CA SER A 655 -3.82 -1.94 9.54
C SER A 655 -4.59 -0.98 10.45
N ALA A 656 -5.50 -0.19 9.89
CA ALA A 656 -6.41 0.62 10.69
C ALA A 656 -7.29 -0.26 11.62
N LEU A 657 -7.68 -1.46 11.18
CA LEU A 657 -8.48 -2.38 12.00
C LEU A 657 -7.69 -2.91 13.20
N GLU A 658 -6.41 -3.26 13.03
CA GLU A 658 -5.54 -3.63 14.14
C GLU A 658 -5.27 -2.42 15.05
N GLY A 659 -5.16 -1.21 14.47
CA GLY A 659 -5.10 0.04 15.23
C GLY A 659 -6.33 0.26 16.12
N GLN A 660 -7.52 -0.14 15.66
CA GLN A 660 -8.76 -0.15 16.46
C GLN A 660 -8.80 -1.26 17.51
N GLU A 661 -8.12 -2.39 17.30
CA GLU A 661 -8.00 -3.47 18.30
C GLU A 661 -7.04 -3.11 19.42
N ILE A 662 -5.89 -2.51 19.09
CA ILE A 662 -4.92 -2.02 20.07
C ILE A 662 -5.45 -0.79 20.81
N GLY A 663 -6.33 -0.04 20.16
CA GLY A 663 -7.00 1.13 20.73
C GLY A 663 -6.28 2.45 20.50
N TYR A 664 -5.38 2.53 19.50
CA TYR A 664 -4.92 3.81 18.95
C TYR A 664 -6.07 4.55 18.29
N LEU A 665 -6.88 3.82 17.51
CA LEU A 665 -8.12 4.29 16.90
C LEU A 665 -9.33 3.81 17.71
N ARG A 666 -10.41 4.58 17.71
CA ARG A 666 -11.70 4.18 18.29
C ARG A 666 -12.45 3.27 17.34
N LYS A 667 -13.35 2.45 17.87
CA LYS A 667 -14.25 1.60 17.06
C LYS A 667 -15.22 2.42 16.19
N THR A 668 -15.47 3.67 16.55
CA THR A 668 -16.30 4.62 15.82
C THR A 668 -15.54 5.41 14.75
N ASP A 669 -14.21 5.31 14.71
CA ASP A 669 -13.41 5.92 13.64
C ASP A 669 -13.64 5.18 12.31
N THR A 670 -13.60 5.92 11.22
CA THR A 670 -13.99 5.43 9.90
C THR A 670 -12.78 4.82 9.18
N VAL A 671 -12.94 3.63 8.61
CA VAL A 671 -11.91 2.98 7.80
C VAL A 671 -12.32 3.02 6.33
N VAL A 672 -11.48 3.64 5.51
CA VAL A 672 -11.66 3.77 4.06
C VAL A 672 -10.69 2.84 3.34
N PHE A 673 -11.16 2.14 2.31
CA PHE A 673 -10.33 1.20 1.56
C PHE A 673 -9.53 1.90 0.46
N ASN A 674 -10.11 2.92 -0.18
CA ASN A 674 -9.43 3.69 -1.20
C ASN A 674 -8.76 4.94 -0.62
N ALA A 675 -7.43 4.95 -0.60
CA ALA A 675 -6.64 6.07 -0.12
C ALA A 675 -6.98 7.40 -0.83
N TYR A 676 -7.33 7.36 -2.11
CA TYR A 676 -7.66 8.57 -2.87
C TYR A 676 -9.01 9.19 -2.46
N GLU A 677 -9.87 8.46 -1.75
CA GLU A 677 -11.15 8.98 -1.22
C GLU A 677 -11.02 9.57 0.20
N LEU A 678 -9.83 9.54 0.82
CA LEU A 678 -9.64 9.93 2.22
C LEU A 678 -10.08 11.36 2.51
N LEU A 679 -9.64 12.33 1.70
CA LEU A 679 -9.99 13.73 1.91
C LEU A 679 -11.51 13.96 1.76
N HIS A 680 -12.13 13.33 0.77
CA HIS A 680 -13.58 13.44 0.54
C HIS A 680 -14.38 12.93 1.75
N VAL A 681 -14.02 11.75 2.28
CA VAL A 681 -14.68 11.17 3.44
C VAL A 681 -14.39 11.98 4.71
N ALA A 682 -13.15 12.43 4.91
CA ALA A 682 -12.78 13.25 6.07
C ALA A 682 -13.56 14.57 6.13
N LYS A 683 -13.69 15.26 5.00
CA LYS A 683 -14.49 16.49 4.92
C LYS A 683 -15.97 16.22 5.18
N SER A 684 -16.50 15.11 4.66
CA SER A 684 -17.89 14.71 4.90
C SER A 684 -18.17 14.43 6.38
N GLU A 685 -17.26 13.71 7.07
CA GLU A 685 -17.36 13.45 8.52
C GLU A 685 -17.22 14.74 9.34
N ALA A 686 -16.30 15.62 8.95
CA ALA A 686 -16.08 16.90 9.62
C ALA A 686 -17.32 17.80 9.55
N LEU A 687 -17.93 17.93 8.36
CA LEU A 687 -19.17 18.67 8.16
C LEU A 687 -20.34 18.01 8.88
N ALA A 688 -20.43 16.68 8.88
CA ALA A 688 -21.49 15.98 9.62
C ALA A 688 -21.42 16.23 11.13
N LEU A 689 -20.22 16.29 11.71
CA LEU A 689 -20.02 16.68 13.10
C LEU A 689 -20.44 18.14 13.35
N ALA A 690 -20.02 19.05 12.49
CA ALA A 690 -20.36 20.48 12.60
C ALA A 690 -21.88 20.70 12.54
N GLU A 691 -22.56 20.11 11.55
CA GLU A 691 -24.01 20.17 11.37
C GLU A 691 -24.79 19.55 12.54
N ALA A 692 -24.21 18.55 13.22
CA ALA A 692 -24.79 17.97 14.43
C ALA A 692 -24.67 18.88 15.67
N GLY A 693 -24.14 20.09 15.54
CA GLY A 693 -23.96 21.04 16.63
C GLY A 693 -22.79 20.70 17.53
N TYR A 694 -21.66 20.25 16.94
CA TYR A 694 -20.47 19.84 17.65
C TYR A 694 -20.06 20.80 18.79
N ARG A 695 -19.65 20.20 19.91
CA ARG A 695 -18.92 20.85 20.99
C ARG A 695 -17.77 19.94 21.40
N PRO A 696 -16.61 20.50 21.78
CA PRO A 696 -15.54 19.68 22.30
C PRO A 696 -16.00 18.92 23.54
N PRO A 697 -15.40 17.74 23.80
CA PRO A 697 -15.61 17.05 25.05
C PRO A 697 -15.27 17.97 26.22
N LEU A 698 -15.99 17.82 27.34
CA LEU A 698 -15.66 18.56 28.54
C LEU A 698 -14.27 18.15 29.02
N LYS A 699 -13.46 19.14 29.44
CA LYS A 699 -12.15 18.89 30.03
C LYS A 699 -12.28 17.93 31.21
N VAL A 700 -11.52 16.84 31.17
CA VAL A 700 -11.60 15.80 32.21
C VAL A 700 -10.90 16.33 33.46
N LYS A 701 -11.71 16.64 34.49
CA LYS A 701 -11.22 17.21 35.75
C LYS A 701 -10.73 16.16 36.76
N ALA A 702 -11.11 14.90 36.57
CA ALA A 702 -10.82 13.82 37.51
C ALA A 702 -11.11 12.45 36.87
N PHE A 703 -10.16 11.52 36.93
CA PHE A 703 -10.36 10.10 36.64
C PHE A 703 -9.47 9.23 37.55
N PRO A 704 -9.91 8.02 37.92
CA PRO A 704 -9.15 7.15 38.82
C PRO A 704 -7.92 6.55 38.13
N VAL A 705 -6.81 6.47 38.86
CA VAL A 705 -5.58 5.81 38.41
C VAL A 705 -5.27 4.56 39.21
N ALA A 706 -4.43 3.67 38.66
CA ALA A 706 -4.03 2.44 39.34
C ALA A 706 -3.04 2.69 40.51
N GLY A 707 -2.39 3.85 40.56
CA GLY A 707 -1.48 4.28 41.61
C GLY A 707 -0.25 3.38 41.79
N ARG A 708 0.45 3.59 42.91
CA ARG A 708 1.67 2.85 43.30
C ARG A 708 1.54 1.34 43.23
N SER A 709 0.43 0.79 43.70
CA SER A 709 0.22 -0.67 43.72
C SER A 709 0.11 -1.24 42.30
N GLY A 710 -0.56 -0.51 41.39
CA GLY A 710 -0.59 -0.83 39.96
C GLY A 710 0.80 -0.75 39.33
N ALA A 711 1.55 0.32 39.60
CA ALA A 711 2.92 0.49 39.11
C ALA A 711 3.82 -0.68 39.56
N ALA A 712 3.74 -1.06 40.84
CA ALA A 712 4.51 -2.17 41.41
C ALA A 712 4.15 -3.51 40.76
N SER A 713 2.87 -3.76 40.48
CA SER A 713 2.42 -4.98 39.79
C SER A 713 2.97 -5.07 38.36
N ILE A 714 2.94 -3.96 37.61
CA ILE A 714 3.53 -3.89 36.27
C ILE A 714 5.05 -4.10 36.34
N LYS A 715 5.74 -3.39 37.23
CA LYS A 715 7.19 -3.50 37.41
C LYS A 715 7.63 -4.91 37.81
N GLY A 716 6.84 -5.61 38.62
CA GLY A 716 7.06 -7.04 38.92
C GLY A 716 7.06 -7.92 37.68
N GLN A 717 6.17 -7.65 36.70
CA GLN A 717 6.18 -8.36 35.41
C GLN A 717 7.42 -7.99 34.57
N LEU A 718 7.85 -6.74 34.59
CA LEU A 718 9.06 -6.29 33.91
C LEU A 718 10.32 -6.96 34.46
N VAL A 719 10.40 -7.22 35.78
CA VAL A 719 11.51 -7.98 36.38
C VAL A 719 11.59 -9.38 35.77
N ASN A 720 10.45 -10.07 35.64
CA ASN A 720 10.43 -11.39 35.00
C ASN A 720 10.88 -11.33 33.53
N MET A 721 10.52 -10.28 32.79
CA MET A 721 10.95 -10.09 31.41
C MET A 721 12.46 -9.82 31.31
N LEU A 722 13.02 -9.05 32.25
CA LEU A 722 14.43 -8.73 32.32
C LEU A 722 15.27 -9.98 32.66
N GLU A 723 14.90 -10.70 33.72
CA GLU A 723 15.56 -11.96 34.13
C GLU A 723 15.44 -13.03 33.03
N GLY A 724 14.32 -13.06 32.32
CA GLY A 724 14.09 -13.91 31.14
C GLY A 724 14.85 -13.46 29.89
N ARG A 725 15.62 -12.37 29.94
CA ARG A 725 16.36 -11.77 28.81
C ARG A 725 15.49 -11.39 27.61
N PHE A 726 14.21 -11.10 27.84
CA PHE A 726 13.30 -10.62 26.80
C PHE A 726 13.44 -9.11 26.52
N ILE A 727 13.93 -8.37 27.51
CA ILE A 727 14.16 -6.91 27.45
C ILE A 727 15.56 -6.58 27.97
N SER A 728 16.16 -5.49 27.49
CA SER A 728 17.42 -4.98 28.04
C SER A 728 17.21 -4.26 29.38
N GLN A 729 18.31 -3.94 30.07
CA GLN A 729 18.26 -3.11 31.27
C GLN A 729 17.66 -1.73 30.98
N HIS A 730 17.97 -1.15 29.82
CA HIS A 730 17.42 0.15 29.43
C HIS A 730 15.95 0.07 29.04
N ASP A 731 15.53 -1.02 28.37
CA ASP A 731 14.10 -1.28 28.12
C ASP A 731 13.31 -1.38 29.44
N PHE A 732 13.88 -2.02 30.47
CA PHE A 732 13.30 -2.05 31.81
C PHE A 732 13.17 -0.64 32.43
N THR A 733 14.19 0.21 32.29
CA THR A 733 14.14 1.61 32.76
C THR A 733 13.03 2.40 32.07
N ILE A 734 12.95 2.33 30.74
CA ILE A 734 11.93 3.04 29.96
C ILE A 734 10.53 2.54 30.32
N ALA A 735 10.33 1.21 30.33
CA ALA A 735 9.04 0.60 30.67
C ALA A 735 8.63 0.89 32.13
N GLY A 736 9.59 0.97 33.06
CA GLY A 736 9.34 1.37 34.44
C GLY A 736 8.80 2.79 34.56
N LEU A 737 9.36 3.74 33.80
CA LEU A 737 8.87 5.11 33.74
C LEU A 737 7.49 5.21 33.08
N ILE A 738 7.25 4.46 32.00
CA ILE A 738 5.92 4.37 31.37
C ILE A 738 4.89 3.87 32.39
N ALA A 739 5.24 2.85 33.19
CA ALA A 739 4.36 2.34 34.23
C ALA A 739 4.04 3.41 35.27
N ASP A 740 5.04 4.18 35.73
CA ASP A 740 4.83 5.27 36.67
C ASP A 740 3.91 6.35 36.11
N VAL A 741 4.14 6.79 34.86
CA VAL A 741 3.30 7.82 34.21
C VAL A 741 1.86 7.32 34.07
N MET A 742 1.66 6.15 33.46
CA MET A 742 0.32 5.63 33.14
C MET A 742 -0.51 5.24 34.38
N THR A 743 0.14 4.99 35.51
CA THR A 743 -0.53 4.68 36.78
C THR A 743 -0.73 5.90 37.68
N GLY A 744 -0.35 7.09 37.22
CA GLY A 744 -0.53 8.35 37.94
C GLY A 744 0.56 8.69 38.95
N GLY A 745 1.68 7.98 38.94
CA GLY A 745 2.86 8.26 39.76
C GLY A 745 2.74 7.78 41.21
N ASP A 746 3.34 8.52 42.13
CA ASP A 746 3.38 8.19 43.56
C ASP A 746 2.08 8.62 44.28
N VAL A 747 0.98 7.94 43.95
CA VAL A 747 -0.34 8.13 44.55
C VAL A 747 -0.97 6.79 44.90
N ASP A 748 -1.99 6.79 45.76
CA ASP A 748 -2.73 5.57 46.09
C ASP A 748 -3.66 5.15 44.94
N ALA A 749 -3.95 3.85 44.85
CA ALA A 749 -4.87 3.32 43.86
C ALA A 749 -6.28 3.94 44.04
N GLY A 750 -6.90 4.33 42.92
CA GLY A 750 -8.20 5.01 42.91
C GLY A 750 -8.12 6.52 43.15
N THR A 751 -6.93 7.08 43.38
CA THR A 751 -6.75 8.54 43.41
C THR A 751 -7.27 9.16 42.12
N LEU A 752 -8.03 10.25 42.24
CA LEU A 752 -8.54 10.99 41.09
C LEU A 752 -7.52 12.04 40.67
N VAL A 753 -7.11 11.99 39.40
CA VAL A 753 -6.19 12.96 38.79
C VAL A 753 -6.83 13.57 37.54
N ASP A 754 -6.36 14.74 37.14
CA ASP A 754 -6.77 15.35 35.86
C ASP A 754 -5.79 14.98 34.73
N GLU A 755 -6.08 15.45 33.52
CA GLU A 755 -5.20 15.20 32.37
C GLU A 755 -3.83 15.87 32.51
N GLN A 756 -3.78 17.07 33.09
CA GLN A 756 -2.54 17.83 33.24
C GLN A 756 -1.55 17.10 34.14
N TRP A 757 -2.04 16.45 35.20
CA TRP A 757 -1.24 15.60 36.07
C TRP A 757 -0.46 14.54 35.29
N ILE A 758 -1.12 13.80 34.39
CA ILE A 758 -0.44 12.78 33.60
C ILE A 758 0.49 13.41 32.56
N LEU A 759 0.10 14.52 31.93
CA LEU A 759 0.95 15.24 30.98
C LEU A 759 2.26 15.74 31.63
N ASP A 760 2.18 16.24 32.87
CA ASP A 760 3.35 16.70 33.62
C ASP A 760 4.28 15.53 34.00
N LEU A 761 3.72 14.39 34.41
CA LEU A 761 4.49 13.16 34.65
C LEU A 761 5.16 12.67 33.36
N GLU A 762 4.43 12.67 32.25
CA GLU A 762 4.91 12.28 30.93
C GLU A 762 6.08 13.16 30.49
N ARG A 763 5.94 14.49 30.55
CA ARG A 763 6.99 15.46 30.19
C ARG A 763 8.23 15.31 31.07
N LYS A 764 8.04 15.17 32.39
CA LYS A 764 9.14 14.94 33.34
C LYS A 764 9.91 13.66 33.02
N ALA A 765 9.21 12.56 32.76
CA ALA A 765 9.82 11.29 32.44
C ALA A 765 10.52 11.32 31.06
N PHE A 766 9.94 12.00 30.08
CA PHE A 766 10.55 12.23 28.76
C PHE A 766 11.90 12.94 28.89
N LEU A 767 11.96 14.07 29.61
CA LEU A 767 13.20 14.81 29.84
C LEU A 767 14.24 13.98 30.60
N SER A 768 13.80 13.17 31.56
CA SER A 768 14.70 12.26 32.29
C SER A 768 15.32 11.22 31.36
N LEU A 769 14.55 10.65 30.44
CA LEU A 769 15.06 9.70 29.44
C LEU A 769 16.00 10.38 28.45
N LEU A 770 15.68 11.59 27.99
CA LEU A 770 16.53 12.31 27.04
C LEU A 770 17.91 12.65 27.61
N LYS A 771 18.01 12.88 28.93
CA LYS A 771 19.27 13.06 29.66
C LYS A 771 20.06 11.76 29.87
N ASN A 772 19.47 10.58 29.60
CA ASN A 772 20.12 9.29 29.77
C ASN A 772 21.05 8.96 28.58
N PRO A 773 22.35 8.66 28.81
CA PRO A 773 23.30 8.35 27.74
C PRO A 773 22.89 7.17 26.83
N LEU A 774 22.18 6.16 27.36
CA LEU A 774 21.72 5.02 26.57
C LEU A 774 20.61 5.43 25.59
N THR A 775 19.70 6.31 25.99
CA THR A 775 18.70 6.91 25.09
C THR A 775 19.36 7.76 24.02
N GLN A 776 20.36 8.56 24.38
CA GLN A 776 21.11 9.38 23.42
C GLN A 776 21.80 8.51 22.36
N ALA A 777 22.37 7.37 22.76
CA ALA A 777 22.93 6.40 21.83
C ALA A 777 21.85 5.79 20.90
N ARG A 778 20.63 5.52 21.40
CA ARG A 778 19.51 5.04 20.56
C ARG A 778 19.08 6.09 19.54
N ILE A 779 18.94 7.35 19.94
CA ILE A 779 18.61 8.47 19.05
C ILE A 779 19.69 8.62 17.98
N ALA A 780 20.96 8.71 18.37
CA ALA A 780 22.08 8.84 17.43
C ALA A 780 22.13 7.66 16.43
N ASN A 781 21.92 6.43 16.90
CA ASN A 781 21.87 5.27 16.03
C ASN A 781 20.68 5.29 15.06
N MET A 782 19.49 5.70 15.51
CA MET A 782 18.32 5.84 14.64
C MET A 782 18.56 6.92 13.57
N LEU A 783 19.10 8.08 13.94
CA LEU A 783 19.39 9.17 13.00
C LEU A 783 20.47 8.80 11.98
N THR A 784 21.46 7.99 12.38
CA THR A 784 22.57 7.58 11.51
C THR A 784 22.21 6.38 10.63
N THR A 785 21.50 5.39 11.17
CA THR A 785 21.30 4.07 10.52
C THR A 785 19.86 3.81 10.09
N GLY A 786 18.89 4.59 10.59
CA GLY A 786 17.46 4.33 10.42
C GLY A 786 16.96 3.08 11.15
N LYS A 787 17.74 2.54 12.10
CA LYS A 787 17.41 1.33 12.85
C LYS A 787 17.41 1.58 14.37
N PRO A 788 16.49 0.96 15.13
CA PRO A 788 16.56 0.95 16.58
C PRO A 788 17.85 0.30 17.08
N LEU A 789 18.42 0.85 18.15
CA LEU A 789 19.49 0.22 18.93
C LEU A 789 18.86 -0.38 20.20
N ARG A 790 19.14 -1.65 20.49
CA ARG A 790 18.80 -2.28 21.78
C ARG A 790 20.07 -2.47 22.60
N ASN A 791 20.36 -1.47 23.41
CA ASN A 791 21.41 -1.43 24.44
C ASN A 791 20.84 -1.62 25.84
#